data_AF-K3WAG1-F1
#
_entry.id   AF-K3WAG1-F1
#
_cell.length_a   1.000
_cell.length_b   1.000
_cell.length_c   1.000
_cell.angle_alpha   90.00
_cell.angle_beta   90.00
_cell.angle_gamma   90.00
#
_symmetry.space_group_name_H-M   'P 1'
#
loop_
_entity.id
_entity.type
_entity.pdbx_description
1 polymer ?
#
loop_
_entity_poly.entity_id
_entity_poly.type
_entity_poly.pdbx_seq_one_letter_code
_entity_poly.pdbx_strand_id
1 'polypeptide(L)'
;MKKDINMFVAVAKNSQAQVALTSSLYYHVKKVSAIKQKLTFSDQLPWPDHIVWTATDDLVDGKGVDAAKLWLLSKDSPSARDVAFLQYTSGSTSTPKGVILTHGNLNHNLRTFSSALQASKDTVVVSWLPQYHDMGLIGAYLGVVFNGGTGVYMSPFSFIRDPALWIRLISKHRATHLQAPNFAYSLCARKADRLEGDPAIDLSSIRHMINGAEPIQGEAIDGFYKAFKPYGLPDGVIKPTYGLAEHTVYVCGSGQQRVWVDKVALERENQFRVTNDKNIPVKEMIGCGSPSQKDHGIDLRIVNAETGEECPEGQTGEIWISSASKAQGYFGPEMEGLSNEVFHARIRSTGGEPSKHTYVKTGDYGVLYQQELFICGRMKDLIIIRGRNHYPQDIEATAESHEELRPGCSAAFSFSDGDEDEEKLALIAELRDAEIKNKASLCGKIRSAVAKEHGVKVTLIVLLKPRSIPKTTSGKISRARCKKALEDKQLDVLYRNEDIIGDAPDADEVADVEMDRNVGGTTEGQNNAGPHPRAANKETGLPTVITGEAPDLVYDYLLAELAQLLNVEQRVVNPNKPLQELGMDSMALTQLQGIITQKYQVQVPEEVLYNETTTLASLNATLCGDTNAPAATGGQQRNLIDGNGGGKKPKLFCGCIAC
;
A
#
# COMPACT_ATOMS: atom_id res chain seq x y z
N MET A 1 -15.58 -11.32 6.87
CA MET A 1 -15.95 -12.36 7.85
C MET A 1 -14.85 -13.40 8.09
N LYS A 2 -14.43 -14.25 7.13
CA LYS A 2 -13.36 -15.25 7.36
C LYS A 2 -12.03 -14.66 7.87
N LYS A 3 -11.62 -13.49 7.38
CA LYS A 3 -10.37 -12.82 7.82
C LYS A 3 -10.50 -12.21 9.22
N ASP A 4 -11.71 -11.77 9.56
CA ASP A 4 -12.02 -11.09 10.83
C ASP A 4 -12.12 -12.08 11.99
N ILE A 5 -12.57 -13.33 11.74
CA ILE A 5 -12.66 -14.36 12.78
C ILE A 5 -11.29 -14.81 13.28
N ASN A 6 -10.29 -14.94 12.40
CA ASN A 6 -8.94 -15.33 12.79
C ASN A 6 -8.28 -14.27 13.69
N MET A 7 -8.45 -12.99 13.33
CA MET A 7 -8.00 -11.87 14.14
C MET A 7 -8.71 -11.84 15.49
N PHE A 8 -10.04 -12.01 15.50
CA PHE A 8 -10.83 -12.07 16.72
C PHE A 8 -10.37 -13.21 17.63
N VAL A 9 -10.19 -14.43 17.10
CA VAL A 9 -9.74 -15.60 17.87
C VAL A 9 -8.32 -15.37 18.43
N ALA A 10 -7.40 -14.84 17.62
CA ALA A 10 -6.04 -14.53 18.05
C ALA A 10 -6.02 -13.49 19.18
N VAL A 11 -6.77 -12.39 19.02
CA VAL A 11 -6.91 -11.34 20.03
C VAL A 11 -7.54 -11.90 21.30
N ALA A 12 -8.65 -12.63 21.20
CA ALA A 12 -9.33 -13.16 22.38
C ALA A 12 -8.48 -14.18 23.14
N LYS A 13 -7.69 -14.99 22.43
CA LYS A 13 -6.72 -15.91 23.04
C LYS A 13 -5.60 -15.16 23.76
N ASN A 14 -4.98 -14.16 23.12
CA ASN A 14 -3.90 -13.38 23.74
C ASN A 14 -4.41 -12.53 24.91
N SER A 15 -5.57 -11.89 24.78
CA SER A 15 -6.18 -11.07 25.84
C SER A 15 -6.81 -11.89 26.97
N GLN A 16 -6.92 -13.22 26.79
CA GLN A 16 -7.64 -14.13 27.69
C GLN A 16 -9.07 -13.65 27.97
N ALA A 17 -9.76 -13.14 26.95
CA ALA A 17 -11.10 -12.57 27.10
C ALA A 17 -12.08 -13.60 27.65
N GLN A 18 -12.82 -13.22 28.70
CA GLN A 18 -13.86 -14.07 29.30
C GLN A 18 -15.26 -13.77 28.75
N VAL A 19 -15.48 -12.51 28.34
CA VAL A 19 -16.77 -12.01 27.88
C VAL A 19 -16.59 -11.25 26.58
N ALA A 20 -17.48 -11.50 25.60
CA ALA A 20 -17.62 -10.70 24.39
C ALA A 20 -18.94 -9.91 24.46
N LEU A 21 -18.82 -8.58 24.53
CA LEU A 21 -19.95 -7.67 24.42
C LEU A 21 -20.30 -7.45 22.94
N THR A 22 -21.58 -7.54 22.60
CA THR A 22 -22.05 -7.47 21.22
C THR A 22 -23.47 -6.89 21.12
N SER A 23 -24.01 -6.76 19.91
CA SER A 23 -25.43 -6.46 19.70
C SER A 23 -26.23 -7.73 19.42
N SER A 24 -27.54 -7.68 19.65
CA SER A 24 -28.45 -8.79 19.39
C SER A 24 -28.38 -9.26 17.93
N LEU A 25 -28.28 -8.31 16.98
CA LEU A 25 -28.10 -8.61 15.56
C LEU A 25 -26.86 -9.50 15.30
N TYR A 26 -25.69 -9.09 15.80
CA TYR A 26 -24.46 -9.83 15.55
C TYR A 26 -24.44 -11.17 16.30
N TYR A 27 -25.02 -11.21 17.50
CA TYR A 27 -25.20 -12.44 18.26
C TYR A 27 -26.03 -13.49 17.49
N HIS A 28 -27.12 -13.07 16.84
CA HIS A 28 -27.91 -13.95 15.98
C HIS A 28 -27.12 -14.44 14.75
N VAL A 29 -26.39 -13.54 14.07
CA VAL A 29 -25.53 -13.92 12.93
C VAL A 29 -24.49 -14.96 13.36
N LYS A 30 -23.85 -14.78 14.52
CA LYS A 30 -22.89 -15.74 15.09
C LYS A 30 -23.54 -17.10 15.33
N LYS A 31 -24.74 -17.14 15.94
CA LYS A 31 -25.47 -18.41 16.17
C LYS A 31 -25.76 -19.15 14.87
N VAL A 32 -26.29 -18.45 13.86
CA VAL A 32 -26.58 -19.05 12.55
C VAL A 32 -25.30 -19.55 11.87
N SER A 33 -24.22 -18.76 11.93
CA SER A 33 -22.92 -19.16 11.36
C SER A 33 -22.35 -20.41 12.04
N ALA A 34 -22.45 -20.52 13.36
CA ALA A 34 -21.96 -21.66 14.12
C ALA A 34 -22.73 -22.95 13.79
N ILE A 35 -24.05 -22.86 13.60
CA ILE A 35 -24.89 -24.00 13.17
C ILE A 35 -24.49 -24.43 11.75
N LYS A 36 -24.33 -23.47 10.82
CA LYS A 36 -23.88 -23.78 9.45
C LYS A 36 -22.51 -24.46 9.43
N GLN A 37 -21.54 -23.97 10.19
CA GLN A 37 -20.20 -24.59 10.28
C GLN A 37 -20.26 -26.05 10.75
N LYS A 38 -21.08 -26.34 11.77
CA LYS A 38 -21.29 -27.72 12.25
C LYS A 38 -21.92 -28.64 11.20
N LEU A 39 -22.75 -28.09 10.31
CA LEU A 39 -23.44 -28.84 9.25
C LEU A 39 -22.59 -29.02 7.99
N THR A 40 -21.69 -28.08 7.68
CA THR A 40 -20.91 -28.09 6.43
C THR A 40 -19.50 -28.66 6.55
N PHE A 41 -19.10 -29.22 7.69
CA PHE A 41 -17.76 -29.78 7.94
C PHE A 41 -16.62 -28.93 7.35
N SER A 42 -16.64 -27.61 7.57
CA SER A 42 -15.62 -26.72 6.98
C SER A 42 -14.45 -26.51 7.94
N ASP A 43 -13.21 -26.54 7.43
CA ASP A 43 -11.93 -26.29 8.15
C ASP A 43 -11.73 -24.82 8.63
N GLN A 44 -12.79 -24.11 8.98
CA GLN A 44 -12.68 -22.75 9.53
C GLN A 44 -12.34 -22.81 11.02
N LEU A 45 -11.49 -21.88 11.50
CA LEU A 45 -11.23 -21.72 12.92
C LEU A 45 -12.57 -21.54 13.68
N PRO A 46 -12.86 -22.40 14.67
CA PRO A 46 -14.09 -22.31 15.44
C PRO A 46 -14.06 -21.05 16.33
N TRP A 47 -15.25 -20.53 16.63
CA TRP A 47 -15.39 -19.48 17.65
C TRP A 47 -14.87 -19.99 19.00
N PRO A 48 -14.24 -19.14 19.84
CA PRO A 48 -13.73 -19.59 21.12
C PRO A 48 -14.88 -19.99 22.06
N ASP A 49 -14.90 -21.26 22.48
CA ASP A 49 -15.99 -21.82 23.30
C ASP A 49 -15.99 -21.29 24.75
N HIS A 50 -14.85 -20.79 25.24
CA HIS A 50 -14.72 -20.26 26.60
C HIS A 50 -15.31 -18.85 26.77
N ILE A 51 -15.60 -18.14 25.68
CA ILE A 51 -16.08 -16.76 25.74
C ILE A 51 -17.59 -16.75 25.95
N VAL A 52 -18.03 -16.05 27.01
CA VAL A 52 -19.44 -15.76 27.25
C VAL A 52 -19.86 -14.57 26.40
N TRP A 53 -20.87 -14.75 25.55
CA TRP A 53 -21.37 -13.70 24.66
C TRP A 53 -22.58 -13.00 25.26
N THR A 54 -22.53 -11.67 25.36
CA THR A 54 -23.59 -10.85 25.94
C THR A 54 -24.02 -9.77 24.96
N ALA A 55 -25.30 -9.80 24.55
CA ALA A 55 -25.92 -8.69 23.83
C ALA A 55 -26.16 -7.52 24.79
N THR A 56 -25.74 -6.30 24.40
CA THR A 56 -25.81 -5.12 25.26
C THR A 56 -26.99 -4.20 24.95
N ASP A 57 -27.57 -4.31 23.77
CA ASP A 57 -28.70 -3.51 23.28
C ASP A 57 -30.04 -3.89 23.91
N ASP A 58 -30.10 -5.01 24.67
CA ASP A 58 -31.30 -5.47 25.38
C ASP A 58 -31.25 -5.24 26.90
N LEU A 59 -30.19 -4.62 27.43
CA LEU A 59 -29.95 -4.62 28.88
C LEU A 59 -30.98 -3.79 29.66
N VAL A 60 -31.33 -2.61 29.15
CA VAL A 60 -32.28 -1.70 29.82
C VAL A 60 -33.72 -2.20 29.61
N ASP A 61 -34.11 -2.40 28.35
CA ASP A 61 -35.51 -2.72 28.00
C ASP A 61 -35.86 -4.20 28.20
N GLY A 62 -34.92 -5.12 27.93
CA GLY A 62 -35.15 -6.57 27.97
C GLY A 62 -34.82 -7.23 29.30
N LYS A 63 -33.91 -6.65 30.09
CA LYS A 63 -33.46 -7.21 31.39
C LYS A 63 -33.73 -6.29 32.58
N GLY A 64 -34.34 -5.12 32.37
CA GLY A 64 -34.72 -4.19 33.42
C GLY A 64 -33.53 -3.61 34.20
N VAL A 65 -32.36 -3.54 33.57
CA VAL A 65 -31.15 -3.01 34.22
C VAL A 65 -31.26 -1.50 34.37
N ASP A 66 -31.31 -1.05 35.62
CA ASP A 66 -31.31 0.37 35.99
C ASP A 66 -29.87 0.91 35.99
N ALA A 67 -29.50 1.60 34.90
CA ALA A 67 -28.16 2.17 34.73
C ALA A 67 -27.79 3.18 35.83
N ALA A 68 -28.78 3.91 36.38
CA ALA A 68 -28.54 4.90 37.44
C ALA A 68 -28.14 4.21 38.76
N LYS A 69 -28.64 2.99 39.01
CA LYS A 69 -28.25 2.20 40.19
C LYS A 69 -26.89 1.52 40.05
N LEU A 70 -26.47 1.16 38.84
CA LEU A 70 -25.18 0.50 38.61
C LEU A 70 -23.98 1.44 38.73
N TRP A 71 -24.09 2.70 38.28
CA TRP A 71 -23.02 3.70 38.46
C TRP A 71 -22.72 3.91 39.96
N LEU A 72 -23.74 3.90 40.81
CA LEU A 72 -23.62 4.11 42.25
C LEU A 72 -23.02 2.92 43.02
N LEU A 73 -22.85 1.76 42.37
CA LEU A 73 -22.34 0.55 43.03
C LEU A 73 -20.80 0.43 42.99
N SER A 74 -20.11 1.14 42.11
CA SER A 74 -18.64 1.21 42.16
C SER A 74 -18.20 2.24 43.20
N LYS A 75 -18.01 1.80 44.46
CA LYS A 75 -17.46 2.67 45.52
C LYS A 75 -16.02 3.11 45.24
N ASP A 76 -15.30 2.37 44.40
CA ASP A 76 -13.92 2.63 44.05
C ASP A 76 -13.83 3.16 42.61
N SER A 77 -13.40 4.41 42.46
CA SER A 77 -13.01 4.95 41.15
C SER A 77 -11.66 4.33 40.73
N PRO A 78 -11.45 4.06 39.43
CA PRO A 78 -10.19 3.49 38.98
C PRO A 78 -9.02 4.44 39.28
N SER A 79 -7.91 3.85 39.72
CA SER A 79 -6.65 4.57 39.93
C SER A 79 -5.95 4.86 38.60
N ALA A 80 -5.03 5.83 38.59
CA ALA A 80 -4.23 6.13 37.40
C ALA A 80 -3.33 4.94 36.94
N ARG A 81 -3.08 3.96 37.81
CA ARG A 81 -2.26 2.78 37.51
C ARG A 81 -3.08 1.62 36.98
N ASP A 82 -4.40 1.65 37.14
CA ASP A 82 -5.27 0.56 36.72
C ASP A 82 -5.32 0.51 35.20
N VAL A 83 -5.25 -0.70 34.65
CA VAL A 83 -5.37 -0.94 33.21
C VAL A 83 -6.79 -0.60 32.79
N ALA A 84 -6.92 0.32 31.82
CA ALA A 84 -8.21 0.69 31.24
C ALA A 84 -8.58 -0.27 30.11
N PHE A 85 -7.68 -0.47 29.14
CA PHE A 85 -7.88 -1.42 28.04
C PHE A 85 -6.57 -1.80 27.36
N LEU A 86 -6.66 -2.82 26.49
CA LEU A 86 -5.58 -3.21 25.58
C LEU A 86 -5.82 -2.62 24.20
N GLN A 87 -4.95 -1.73 23.74
CA GLN A 87 -4.99 -1.24 22.36
C GLN A 87 -4.19 -2.19 21.48
N TYR A 88 -4.88 -3.01 20.69
CA TYR A 88 -4.17 -3.89 19.76
C TYR A 88 -3.57 -3.09 18.61
N THR A 89 -2.28 -3.32 18.34
CA THR A 89 -1.64 -2.78 17.14
C THR A 89 -2.01 -3.61 15.93
N SER A 90 -2.21 -2.95 14.80
CA SER A 90 -2.64 -3.60 13.55
C SER A 90 -1.58 -4.52 12.94
N GLY A 91 -0.40 -4.62 13.56
CA GLY A 91 0.73 -5.46 13.17
C GLY A 91 0.96 -5.49 11.66
N SER A 92 1.69 -4.52 11.10
CA SER A 92 2.14 -4.63 9.71
C SER A 92 3.08 -5.82 9.50
N THR A 93 3.65 -6.39 10.58
CA THR A 93 4.76 -7.35 10.57
C THR A 93 4.66 -8.56 11.53
N SER A 94 3.59 -8.74 12.33
CA SER A 94 3.52 -9.87 13.30
C SER A 94 2.10 -10.15 13.85
N THR A 95 1.96 -11.21 14.64
CA THR A 95 0.81 -11.50 15.52
C THR A 95 0.35 -10.23 16.27
N PRO A 96 -0.96 -9.99 16.46
CA PRO A 96 -1.48 -8.79 17.13
C PRO A 96 -0.90 -8.64 18.53
N LYS A 97 -0.46 -7.43 18.89
CA LYS A 97 0.11 -7.12 20.21
C LYS A 97 -0.84 -6.20 20.96
N GLY A 98 -1.31 -6.62 22.13
CA GLY A 98 -2.16 -5.79 22.99
C GLY A 98 -1.32 -4.81 23.79
N VAL A 99 -1.32 -3.52 23.44
CA VAL A 99 -0.63 -2.47 24.21
C VAL A 99 -1.42 -2.19 25.48
N ILE A 100 -0.77 -2.29 26.64
CA ILE A 100 -1.41 -2.10 27.95
C ILE A 100 -1.52 -0.61 28.26
N LEU A 101 -2.74 -0.07 28.21
CA LEU A 101 -3.03 1.34 28.51
C LEU A 101 -3.73 1.48 29.87
N THR A 102 -3.18 2.31 30.74
CA THR A 102 -3.78 2.65 32.03
C THR A 102 -4.67 3.88 31.96
N HIS A 103 -5.51 4.09 32.97
CA HIS A 103 -6.27 5.33 33.12
C HIS A 103 -5.36 6.58 33.19
N GLY A 104 -4.18 6.46 33.78
CA GLY A 104 -3.17 7.52 33.82
C GLY A 104 -2.61 7.85 32.44
N ASN A 105 -2.31 6.82 31.62
CA ASN A 105 -1.86 7.02 30.24
C ASN A 105 -2.89 7.79 29.42
N LEU A 106 -4.16 7.36 29.49
CA LEU A 106 -5.28 7.99 28.80
C LEU A 106 -5.48 9.43 29.25
N ASN A 107 -5.56 9.68 30.55
CA ASN A 107 -5.78 11.02 31.08
C ASN A 107 -4.66 11.99 30.69
N HIS A 108 -3.39 11.53 30.72
CA HIS A 108 -2.28 12.34 30.24
C HIS A 108 -2.42 12.64 28.74
N ASN A 109 -2.62 11.60 27.90
CA ASN A 109 -2.65 11.79 26.45
C ASN A 109 -3.85 12.62 25.99
N LEU A 110 -5.03 12.40 26.56
CA LEU A 110 -6.24 13.16 26.26
C LEU A 110 -6.10 14.64 26.62
N ARG A 111 -5.42 14.98 27.74
CA ARG A 111 -5.11 16.38 28.08
C ARG A 111 -4.18 17.01 27.05
N THR A 112 -3.10 16.32 26.70
CA THR A 112 -2.12 16.81 25.72
C THR A 112 -2.75 17.00 24.34
N PHE A 113 -3.50 16.00 23.88
CA PHE A 113 -4.22 16.03 22.61
C PHE A 113 -5.27 17.14 22.57
N SER A 114 -6.08 17.28 23.62
CA SER A 114 -7.13 18.31 23.69
C SER A 114 -6.55 19.72 23.72
N SER A 115 -5.44 19.92 24.45
CA SER A 115 -4.69 21.17 24.45
C SER A 115 -4.15 21.51 23.06
N ALA A 116 -3.49 20.54 22.40
CA ALA A 116 -2.90 20.73 21.08
C ALA A 116 -3.93 21.07 19.98
N LEU A 117 -5.15 20.54 20.11
CA LEU A 117 -6.26 20.81 19.18
C LEU A 117 -7.14 21.98 19.62
N GLN A 118 -6.88 22.59 20.77
CA GLN A 118 -7.76 23.59 21.38
C GLN A 118 -9.21 23.09 21.50
N ALA A 119 -9.37 21.79 21.78
CA ALA A 119 -10.66 21.14 21.91
C ALA A 119 -11.34 21.57 23.22
N SER A 120 -12.65 21.80 23.15
CA SER A 120 -13.49 22.14 24.30
C SER A 120 -14.89 21.52 24.18
N LYS A 121 -15.82 21.91 25.06
CA LYS A 121 -17.24 21.47 25.02
C LYS A 121 -17.97 21.83 23.71
N ASP A 122 -17.46 22.80 22.96
CA ASP A 122 -17.99 23.18 21.64
C ASP A 122 -17.45 22.29 20.49
N THR A 123 -16.61 21.30 20.82
CA THR A 123 -16.03 20.37 19.84
C THR A 123 -17.11 19.47 19.29
N VAL A 124 -17.36 19.61 17.99
CA VAL A 124 -18.14 18.66 17.20
C VAL A 124 -17.20 17.83 16.33
N VAL A 125 -17.20 16.51 16.52
CA VAL A 125 -16.43 15.53 15.75
C VAL A 125 -17.35 14.76 14.82
N VAL A 126 -16.97 14.63 13.55
CA VAL A 126 -17.60 13.70 12.61
C VAL A 126 -16.58 12.66 12.18
N SER A 127 -16.79 11.40 12.55
CA SER A 127 -15.81 10.33 12.34
C SER A 127 -16.45 9.04 11.81
N TRP A 128 -15.71 8.37 10.95
CA TRP A 128 -16.00 7.00 10.48
C TRP A 128 -14.93 6.01 10.91
N LEU A 129 -13.90 6.47 11.62
CA LEU A 129 -12.78 5.63 12.03
C LEU A 129 -13.26 4.54 13.01
N PRO A 130 -12.86 3.28 12.81
CA PRO A 130 -13.27 2.21 13.70
C PRO A 130 -12.75 2.38 15.13
N GLN A 131 -13.59 2.01 16.11
CA GLN A 131 -13.26 2.07 17.55
C GLN A 131 -12.18 1.07 18.00
N TYR A 132 -11.75 0.14 17.15
CA TYR A 132 -10.62 -0.73 17.47
C TYR A 132 -9.27 -0.12 17.05
N HIS A 133 -9.27 1.04 16.37
CA HIS A 133 -8.08 1.83 16.15
C HIS A 133 -7.93 2.89 17.23
N ASP A 134 -6.69 3.18 17.62
CA ASP A 134 -6.32 4.23 18.57
C ASP A 134 -6.86 5.62 18.18
N MET A 135 -6.65 6.07 16.94
CA MET A 135 -7.19 7.34 16.45
C MET A 135 -8.72 7.34 16.51
N GLY A 136 -9.36 6.23 16.15
CA GLY A 136 -10.81 6.07 16.29
C GLY A 136 -11.25 6.18 17.74
N LEU A 137 -10.88 5.21 18.58
CA LEU A 137 -11.28 5.12 19.97
C LEU A 137 -10.90 6.34 20.79
N ILE A 138 -9.61 6.65 20.85
CA ILE A 138 -9.07 7.65 21.77
C ILE A 138 -9.29 9.04 21.21
N GLY A 139 -8.97 9.25 19.92
CA GLY A 139 -9.13 10.56 19.28
C GLY A 139 -10.60 10.97 19.09
N ALA A 140 -11.42 10.11 18.47
CA ALA A 140 -12.79 10.49 18.10
C ALA A 140 -13.84 10.22 19.17
N TYR A 141 -13.72 9.17 19.98
CA TYR A 141 -14.75 8.83 20.95
C TYR A 141 -14.39 9.31 22.36
N LEU A 142 -13.26 8.86 22.91
CA LEU A 142 -12.84 9.26 24.25
C LEU A 142 -12.46 10.74 24.31
N GLY A 143 -11.85 11.29 23.26
CA GLY A 143 -11.57 12.72 23.12
C GLY A 143 -12.83 13.58 23.20
N VAL A 144 -13.92 13.16 22.56
CA VAL A 144 -15.21 13.86 22.63
C VAL A 144 -15.78 13.81 24.05
N VAL A 145 -15.79 12.63 24.68
CA VAL A 145 -16.28 12.45 26.05
C VAL A 145 -15.46 13.28 27.04
N PHE A 146 -14.13 13.25 26.90
CA PHE A 146 -13.20 13.97 27.76
C PHE A 146 -13.42 15.50 27.71
N ASN A 147 -13.69 16.04 26.53
CA ASN A 147 -13.92 17.47 26.34
C ASN A 147 -15.38 17.92 26.59
N GLY A 148 -16.30 16.97 26.79
CA GLY A 148 -17.74 17.27 26.86
C GLY A 148 -18.33 17.74 25.52
N GLY A 149 -17.76 17.29 24.40
CA GLY A 149 -18.18 17.65 23.04
C GLY A 149 -19.31 16.79 22.49
N THR A 150 -19.54 16.90 21.19
CA THR A 150 -20.53 16.11 20.44
C THR A 150 -19.85 15.25 19.37
N GLY A 151 -20.23 13.98 19.28
CA GLY A 151 -19.72 13.04 18.27
C GLY A 151 -20.82 12.57 17.32
N VAL A 152 -20.56 12.62 16.01
CA VAL A 152 -21.43 12.10 14.95
C VAL A 152 -20.66 11.03 14.19
N TYR A 153 -21.20 9.80 14.20
CA TYR A 153 -20.46 8.64 13.71
C TYR A 153 -21.16 7.93 12.57
N MET A 154 -20.37 7.40 11.64
CA MET A 154 -20.85 6.54 10.58
C MET A 154 -19.94 5.31 10.43
N SER A 155 -20.43 4.27 9.75
CA SER A 155 -19.61 3.08 9.50
C SER A 155 -18.48 3.38 8.50
N PRO A 156 -17.27 2.78 8.68
CA PRO A 156 -16.20 2.86 7.69
C PRO A 156 -16.65 2.40 6.30
N PHE A 157 -17.51 1.38 6.23
CA PHE A 157 -18.05 0.88 4.96
C PHE A 157 -18.95 1.91 4.28
N SER A 158 -19.74 2.66 5.07
CA SER A 158 -20.54 3.75 4.53
C SER A 158 -19.66 4.86 3.95
N PHE A 159 -18.53 5.18 4.59
CA PHE A 159 -17.57 6.16 4.09
C PHE A 159 -16.91 5.69 2.79
N ILE A 160 -16.42 4.45 2.75
CA ILE A 160 -15.78 3.89 1.55
C ILE A 160 -16.76 3.83 0.37
N ARG A 161 -18.04 3.49 0.63
CA ARG A 161 -19.09 3.44 -0.40
C ARG A 161 -19.42 4.83 -0.94
N ASP A 162 -19.52 5.81 -0.04
CA ASP A 162 -19.88 7.18 -0.38
C ASP A 162 -19.09 8.22 0.45
N PRO A 163 -17.88 8.60 0.00
CA PRO A 163 -17.04 9.56 0.72
C PRO A 163 -17.70 10.93 0.90
N ALA A 164 -18.56 11.33 -0.04
CA ALA A 164 -19.30 12.59 0.01
C ALA A 164 -20.28 12.66 1.19
N LEU A 165 -20.71 11.52 1.74
CA LEU A 165 -21.53 11.48 2.96
C LEU A 165 -20.80 12.09 4.16
N TRP A 166 -19.49 11.88 4.28
CA TRP A 166 -18.71 12.48 5.36
C TRP A 166 -18.72 14.00 5.28
N ILE A 167 -18.52 14.55 4.08
CA ILE A 167 -18.57 16.01 3.83
C ILE A 167 -19.97 16.59 4.12
N ARG A 168 -21.05 15.90 3.72
CA ARG A 168 -22.42 16.30 4.06
C ARG A 168 -22.69 16.29 5.57
N LEU A 169 -22.20 15.28 6.28
CA LEU A 169 -22.33 15.22 7.75
C LEU A 169 -21.52 16.31 8.43
N ILE A 170 -20.32 16.62 7.92
CA ILE A 170 -19.50 17.75 8.38
C ILE A 170 -20.28 19.06 8.27
N SER A 171 -20.83 19.36 7.09
CA SER A 171 -21.63 20.58 6.88
C SER A 171 -22.87 20.61 7.78
N LYS A 172 -23.68 19.54 7.74
CA LYS A 172 -24.95 19.45 8.48
C LYS A 172 -24.78 19.67 9.98
N HIS A 173 -23.71 19.11 10.57
CA HIS A 173 -23.46 19.18 12.01
C HIS A 173 -22.49 20.29 12.39
N ARG A 174 -22.06 21.12 11.43
CA ARG A 174 -21.05 22.18 11.62
C ARG A 174 -19.82 21.64 12.35
N ALA A 175 -19.28 20.53 11.86
CA ALA A 175 -18.17 19.86 12.51
C ALA A 175 -16.96 20.79 12.63
N THR A 176 -16.23 20.65 13.73
CA THR A 176 -15.10 21.53 14.08
C THR A 176 -13.77 20.78 14.09
N HIS A 177 -13.78 19.50 14.46
CA HIS A 177 -12.60 18.68 14.61
C HIS A 177 -12.78 17.37 13.84
N LEU A 178 -11.82 17.07 12.98
CA LEU A 178 -11.84 15.91 12.11
C LEU A 178 -10.50 15.20 12.18
N GLN A 179 -10.49 13.93 11.81
CA GLN A 179 -9.28 13.13 11.77
C GLN A 179 -9.44 12.02 10.74
N ALA A 180 -8.42 11.85 9.92
CA ALA A 180 -8.41 10.84 8.89
C ALA A 180 -6.96 10.54 8.43
N PRO A 181 -6.68 9.35 7.87
CA PRO A 181 -5.43 9.07 7.16
C PRO A 181 -5.39 9.73 5.77
N ASN A 182 -4.22 9.80 5.11
CA ASN A 182 -4.05 10.43 3.79
C ASN A 182 -5.06 9.90 2.77
N PHE A 183 -5.28 8.57 2.72
CA PHE A 183 -6.14 7.97 1.70
C PHE A 183 -7.54 8.58 1.70
N ALA A 184 -8.04 8.98 2.86
CA ALA A 184 -9.38 9.52 3.02
C ALA A 184 -9.49 10.92 2.41
N TYR A 185 -8.47 11.76 2.59
CA TYR A 185 -8.38 13.07 1.94
C TYR A 185 -8.36 12.92 0.42
N SER A 186 -7.47 12.07 -0.10
CA SER A 186 -7.37 11.83 -1.55
C SER A 186 -8.65 11.22 -2.12
N LEU A 187 -9.31 10.31 -1.39
CA LEU A 187 -10.57 9.70 -1.81
C LEU A 187 -11.72 10.72 -1.85
N CYS A 188 -11.82 11.61 -0.85
CA CYS A 188 -12.82 12.68 -0.84
C CYS A 188 -12.59 13.65 -1.99
N ALA A 189 -11.34 14.08 -2.21
CA ALA A 189 -10.99 14.99 -3.30
C ALA A 189 -11.38 14.41 -4.67
N ARG A 190 -11.06 13.13 -4.93
CA ARG A 190 -11.45 12.42 -6.17
C ARG A 190 -12.96 12.22 -6.35
N LYS A 191 -13.75 12.38 -5.30
CA LYS A 191 -15.21 12.18 -5.29
C LYS A 191 -15.97 13.47 -4.98
N ALA A 192 -15.31 14.62 -5.12
CA ALA A 192 -15.91 15.93 -4.88
C ALA A 192 -16.98 16.29 -5.94
N ASP A 193 -16.90 15.70 -7.13
CA ASP A 193 -17.92 15.77 -8.19
C ASP A 193 -19.33 15.40 -7.69
N ARG A 194 -19.42 14.48 -6.72
CA ARG A 194 -20.69 14.08 -6.09
C ARG A 194 -21.37 15.15 -5.25
N LEU A 195 -20.71 16.28 -5.04
CA LEU A 195 -21.23 17.43 -4.29
C LEU A 195 -21.59 18.60 -5.22
N GLU A 196 -21.29 18.50 -6.51
CA GLU A 196 -21.63 19.54 -7.48
C GLU A 196 -23.15 19.78 -7.49
N GLY A 197 -23.54 21.05 -7.36
CA GLY A 197 -24.94 21.44 -7.32
C GLY A 197 -25.64 21.29 -5.97
N ASP A 198 -24.92 20.93 -4.89
CA ASP A 198 -25.44 20.98 -3.51
C ASP A 198 -25.11 22.34 -2.88
N PRO A 199 -26.03 23.33 -2.89
CA PRO A 199 -25.76 24.68 -2.38
C PRO A 199 -25.66 24.73 -0.85
N ALA A 200 -25.90 23.62 -0.14
CA ALA A 200 -25.97 23.57 1.31
C ALA A 200 -24.65 23.10 1.98
N ILE A 201 -23.58 22.88 1.20
CA ILE A 201 -22.29 22.48 1.78
C ILE A 201 -21.52 23.71 2.27
N ASP A 202 -21.32 23.79 3.58
CA ASP A 202 -20.52 24.79 4.27
C ASP A 202 -19.51 24.09 5.19
N LEU A 203 -18.22 24.30 4.94
CA LEU A 203 -17.11 23.74 5.70
C LEU A 203 -16.40 24.77 6.60
N SER A 204 -16.95 25.99 6.71
CA SER A 204 -16.32 27.09 7.44
C SER A 204 -16.22 26.87 8.95
N SER A 205 -16.93 25.90 9.51
CA SER A 205 -16.89 25.56 10.93
C SER A 205 -15.65 24.76 11.33
N ILE A 206 -14.93 24.20 10.36
CA ILE A 206 -13.78 23.34 10.63
C ILE A 206 -12.64 24.19 11.21
N ARG A 207 -12.11 23.74 12.35
CA ARG A 207 -10.96 24.35 13.04
C ARG A 207 -9.71 23.48 12.92
N HIS A 208 -9.88 22.16 12.99
CA HIS A 208 -8.79 21.19 12.96
C HIS A 208 -9.15 19.94 12.17
N MET A 209 -8.24 19.50 11.31
CA MET A 209 -8.32 18.24 10.57
C MET A 209 -6.99 17.49 10.71
N ILE A 210 -6.96 16.45 11.54
CA ILE A 210 -5.75 15.65 11.76
C ILE A 210 -5.49 14.79 10.54
N ASN A 211 -4.26 14.85 10.03
CA ASN A 211 -3.74 13.87 9.07
C ASN A 211 -2.61 13.09 9.74
N GLY A 212 -2.72 11.76 9.78
CA GLY A 212 -1.81 10.94 10.57
C GLY A 212 -1.90 9.44 10.31
N ALA A 213 -1.16 8.70 11.14
CA ALA A 213 -1.02 7.26 11.15
C ALA A 213 -0.29 6.64 9.94
N GLU A 214 0.16 7.44 8.96
CA GLU A 214 1.02 7.03 7.83
C GLU A 214 1.85 8.23 7.35
N PRO A 215 2.94 8.04 6.57
CA PRO A 215 3.74 9.15 6.06
C PRO A 215 2.87 10.14 5.29
N ILE A 216 2.89 11.41 5.68
CA ILE A 216 1.98 12.44 5.16
C ILE A 216 2.36 12.82 3.73
N GLN A 217 1.37 12.83 2.83
CA GLN A 217 1.57 13.16 1.42
C GLN A 217 1.07 14.59 1.15
N GLY A 218 1.95 15.49 0.70
CA GLY A 218 1.56 16.87 0.38
C GLY A 218 0.49 16.93 -0.71
N GLU A 219 0.56 16.06 -1.72
CA GLU A 219 -0.46 15.95 -2.78
C GLU A 219 -1.87 15.67 -2.22
N ALA A 220 -1.99 14.84 -1.19
CA ALA A 220 -3.28 14.54 -0.57
C ALA A 220 -3.89 15.79 0.11
N ILE A 221 -3.04 16.61 0.74
CA ILE A 221 -3.42 17.89 1.36
C ILE A 221 -3.83 18.90 0.28
N ASP A 222 -2.97 19.09 -0.72
CA ASP A 222 -3.18 20.03 -1.81
C ASP A 222 -4.46 19.70 -2.61
N GLY A 223 -4.65 18.42 -2.93
CA GLY A 223 -5.84 17.91 -3.63
C GLY A 223 -7.12 18.13 -2.83
N PHE A 224 -7.08 17.96 -1.51
CA PHE A 224 -8.23 18.22 -0.64
C PHE A 224 -8.57 19.71 -0.57
N TYR A 225 -7.59 20.59 -0.37
CA TYR A 225 -7.85 22.03 -0.41
C TYR A 225 -8.40 22.49 -1.76
N LYS A 226 -7.83 22.00 -2.87
CA LYS A 226 -8.31 22.32 -4.22
C LYS A 226 -9.79 21.93 -4.39
N ALA A 227 -10.19 20.77 -3.87
CA ALA A 227 -11.56 20.28 -3.97
C ALA A 227 -12.55 21.02 -3.04
N PHE A 228 -12.11 21.41 -1.84
CA PHE A 228 -13.02 21.82 -0.76
C PHE A 228 -12.93 23.29 -0.33
N LYS A 229 -11.92 24.04 -0.78
CA LYS A 229 -11.86 25.50 -0.60
C LYS A 229 -13.09 26.24 -1.17
N PRO A 230 -13.68 25.84 -2.32
CA PRO A 230 -14.93 26.44 -2.82
C PRO A 230 -16.12 26.28 -1.88
N TYR A 231 -16.10 25.29 -0.98
CA TYR A 231 -17.14 25.03 0.02
C TYR A 231 -16.82 25.67 1.38
N GLY A 232 -15.87 26.61 1.44
CA GLY A 232 -15.55 27.38 2.65
C GLY A 232 -14.56 26.70 3.62
N LEU A 233 -13.84 25.66 3.19
CA LEU A 233 -12.79 25.05 4.01
C LEU A 233 -11.71 26.09 4.37
N PRO A 234 -11.46 26.37 5.67
CA PRO A 234 -10.47 27.37 6.05
C PRO A 234 -9.04 26.90 5.76
N ASP A 235 -8.14 27.84 5.43
CA ASP A 235 -6.74 27.53 5.17
C ASP A 235 -6.02 27.05 6.46
N GLY A 236 -5.08 26.12 6.31
CA GLY A 236 -4.23 25.66 7.40
C GLY A 236 -4.91 24.78 8.45
N VAL A 237 -6.16 24.34 8.27
CA VAL A 237 -6.86 23.46 9.22
C VAL A 237 -6.38 22.01 9.17
N ILE A 238 -5.82 21.55 8.04
CA ILE A 238 -5.19 20.23 7.95
C ILE A 238 -3.86 20.26 8.71
N LYS A 239 -3.77 19.44 9.76
CA LYS A 239 -2.64 19.36 10.70
C LYS A 239 -2.01 17.96 10.64
N PRO A 240 -0.85 17.82 9.95
CA PRO A 240 0.01 16.65 10.08
C PRO A 240 0.30 16.32 11.55
N THR A 241 0.26 15.04 11.90
CA THR A 241 0.34 14.56 13.28
C THR A 241 1.02 13.19 13.35
N TYR A 242 1.88 13.02 14.35
CA TYR A 242 2.54 11.75 14.65
C TYR A 242 2.00 11.14 15.94
N GLY A 243 1.85 9.82 15.91
CA GLY A 243 1.13 9.07 16.92
C GLY A 243 1.22 7.56 16.72
N LEU A 244 1.12 6.83 17.82
CA LEU A 244 1.17 5.37 17.87
C LEU A 244 0.53 4.85 19.16
N ALA A 245 0.03 3.60 19.12
CA ALA A 245 -0.61 2.94 20.24
C ALA A 245 0.31 2.81 21.47
N GLU A 246 1.60 2.56 21.27
CA GLU A 246 2.60 2.43 22.33
C GLU A 246 2.80 3.74 23.14
N HIS A 247 2.38 4.87 22.60
CA HIS A 247 2.28 6.16 23.28
C HIS A 247 0.82 6.62 23.40
N THR A 248 -0.09 5.67 23.64
CA THR A 248 -1.54 5.87 23.74
C THR A 248 -2.20 6.22 22.40
N VAL A 249 -1.94 7.41 21.84
CA VAL A 249 -2.34 7.78 20.46
C VAL A 249 -1.55 8.97 19.93
N TYR A 250 -1.40 10.04 20.71
CA TYR A 250 -0.82 11.31 20.24
C TYR A 250 0.60 11.52 20.78
N VAL A 251 1.51 12.00 19.94
CA VAL A 251 2.89 12.39 20.33
C VAL A 251 3.11 13.87 20.06
N CYS A 252 2.96 14.28 18.80
CA CYS A 252 3.11 15.66 18.35
C CYS A 252 2.23 15.91 17.12
N GLY A 253 1.94 17.17 16.84
CA GLY A 253 1.02 17.57 15.79
C GLY A 253 1.12 19.06 15.48
N SER A 254 0.19 19.52 14.64
CA SER A 254 0.18 20.89 14.11
C SER A 254 1.41 21.23 13.27
N GLY A 255 1.97 20.23 12.57
CA GLY A 255 3.07 20.45 11.63
C GLY A 255 2.72 21.46 10.54
N GLN A 256 3.67 22.31 10.21
CA GLN A 256 3.50 23.39 9.22
C GLN A 256 4.58 23.36 8.16
N GLN A 257 5.69 22.68 8.41
CA GLN A 257 6.82 22.66 7.50
C GLN A 257 6.58 21.68 6.35
N ARG A 258 6.90 22.16 5.14
CA ARG A 258 7.02 21.38 3.92
C ARG A 258 8.39 21.68 3.35
N VAL A 259 9.24 20.66 3.29
CA VAL A 259 10.63 20.81 2.85
C VAL A 259 10.95 19.80 1.75
N TRP A 260 11.90 20.15 0.89
CA TRP A 260 12.48 19.25 -0.10
C TRP A 260 13.85 18.84 0.38
N VAL A 261 14.10 17.53 0.39
CA VAL A 261 15.38 16.97 0.82
C VAL A 261 16.05 16.22 -0.33
N ASP A 262 17.38 16.19 -0.33
CA ASP A 262 18.16 15.34 -1.22
C ASP A 262 17.75 13.87 -1.00
N LYS A 263 17.12 13.29 -2.03
CA LYS A 263 16.57 11.93 -1.97
C LYS A 263 17.68 10.91 -1.79
N VAL A 264 18.80 11.09 -2.50
CA VAL A 264 19.93 10.15 -2.48
C VAL A 264 20.62 10.19 -1.13
N ALA A 265 20.84 11.38 -0.57
CA ALA A 265 21.44 11.52 0.76
C ALA A 265 20.55 10.90 1.85
N LEU A 266 19.23 11.07 1.76
CA LEU A 266 18.31 10.47 2.73
C LEU A 266 18.30 8.94 2.63
N GLU A 267 18.17 8.39 1.41
CA GLU A 267 18.01 6.95 1.18
C GLU A 267 19.32 6.16 1.33
N ARG A 268 20.47 6.74 0.95
CA ARG A 268 21.75 6.02 0.96
C ARG A 268 22.63 6.36 2.15
N GLU A 269 22.60 7.60 2.61
CA GLU A 269 23.52 8.09 3.64
C GLU A 269 22.82 8.29 4.99
N ASN A 270 21.48 8.11 5.06
CA ASN A 270 20.66 8.45 6.22
C ASN A 270 20.91 9.92 6.66
N GLN A 271 20.92 10.84 5.69
CA GLN A 271 21.14 12.26 5.94
C GLN A 271 19.96 13.10 5.47
N PHE A 272 19.38 13.85 6.41
CA PHE A 272 18.29 14.78 6.10
C PHE A 272 18.86 16.12 5.63
N ARG A 273 19.17 16.23 4.33
CA ARG A 273 19.71 17.45 3.72
C ARG A 273 18.62 18.22 3.00
N VAL A 274 18.10 19.28 3.62
CA VAL A 274 17.16 20.20 2.95
C VAL A 274 17.88 20.92 1.81
N THR A 275 17.26 20.96 0.65
CA THR A 275 17.84 21.52 -0.58
C THR A 275 16.80 22.24 -1.43
N ASN A 276 17.25 23.25 -2.17
CA ASN A 276 16.48 23.93 -3.21
C ASN A 276 17.02 23.66 -4.62
N ASP A 277 18.02 22.77 -4.73
CA ASP A 277 18.61 22.42 -6.01
C ASP A 277 17.64 21.54 -6.82
N LYS A 278 17.26 22.02 -8.00
CA LYS A 278 16.35 21.33 -8.92
C LYS A 278 17.05 20.33 -9.84
N ASN A 279 18.39 20.30 -9.82
CA ASN A 279 19.19 19.42 -10.68
C ASN A 279 19.45 18.05 -10.05
N ILE A 280 19.11 17.87 -8.77
CA ILE A 280 19.27 16.61 -8.05
C ILE A 280 17.89 15.99 -7.75
N PRO A 281 17.81 14.65 -7.59
CA PRO A 281 16.59 14.01 -7.12
C PRO A 281 16.22 14.49 -5.72
N VAL A 282 14.99 15.00 -5.57
CA VAL A 282 14.48 15.50 -4.28
C VAL A 282 13.26 14.73 -3.82
N LYS A 283 13.09 14.62 -2.51
CA LYS A 283 11.91 14.07 -1.86
C LYS A 283 11.22 15.15 -1.04
N GLU A 284 9.91 15.24 -1.16
CA GLU A 284 9.10 16.09 -0.30
C GLU A 284 8.89 15.43 1.06
N MET A 285 9.08 16.22 2.11
CA MET A 285 8.90 15.81 3.50
C MET A 285 7.97 16.80 4.21
N ILE A 286 6.98 16.27 4.92
CA ILE A 286 6.02 17.05 5.69
C ILE A 286 6.33 16.89 7.18
N GLY A 287 6.48 18.01 7.87
CA GLY A 287 6.69 18.04 9.31
C GLY A 287 5.41 17.64 10.04
N CYS A 288 5.54 16.83 11.09
CA CYS A 288 4.47 16.36 11.95
C CYS A 288 4.30 17.23 13.21
N GLY A 289 4.95 18.40 13.24
CA GLY A 289 4.92 19.33 14.36
C GLY A 289 5.93 19.00 15.45
N SER A 290 5.79 19.68 16.58
CA SER A 290 6.76 19.65 17.68
C SER A 290 6.22 18.91 18.90
N PRO A 291 7.05 18.10 19.59
CA PRO A 291 6.66 17.50 20.86
C PRO A 291 6.47 18.58 21.94
N SER A 292 5.37 18.51 22.70
CA SER A 292 5.11 19.44 23.80
C SER A 292 5.87 19.03 25.06
N GLN A 293 7.18 19.26 25.07
CA GLN A 293 8.03 18.92 26.22
C GLN A 293 7.76 19.85 27.41
N LYS A 294 7.61 21.16 27.16
CA LYS A 294 7.44 22.16 28.23
C LYS A 294 6.10 22.03 28.96
N ASP A 295 5.01 21.87 28.22
CA ASP A 295 3.66 21.89 28.81
C ASP A 295 3.17 20.50 29.22
N HIS A 296 3.65 19.45 28.54
CA HIS A 296 3.15 18.08 28.69
C HIS A 296 4.23 17.02 28.89
N GLY A 297 5.50 17.40 29.07
CA GLY A 297 6.57 16.45 29.42
C GLY A 297 6.81 15.36 28.38
N ILE A 298 6.46 15.59 27.11
CA ILE A 298 6.77 14.66 26.02
C ILE A 298 8.24 14.85 25.63
N ASP A 299 9.10 13.96 26.11
CA ASP A 299 10.51 13.90 25.75
C ASP A 299 10.69 12.97 24.55
N LEU A 300 10.93 13.56 23.37
CA LEU A 300 11.17 12.85 22.12
C LEU A 300 12.62 13.04 21.70
N ARG A 301 13.30 11.93 21.43
CA ARG A 301 14.71 11.89 21.03
C ARG A 301 14.88 11.11 19.75
N ILE A 302 15.87 11.52 18.96
CA ILE A 302 16.33 10.76 17.79
C ILE A 302 17.58 10.00 18.24
N VAL A 303 17.59 8.69 18.08
CA VAL A 303 18.60 7.81 18.66
C VAL A 303 19.17 6.91 17.57
N ASN A 304 20.50 6.75 17.53
CA ASN A 304 21.12 5.76 16.67
C ASN A 304 20.77 4.36 17.19
N ALA A 305 20.09 3.55 16.37
CA ALA A 305 19.57 2.25 16.80
C ALA A 305 20.68 1.22 17.12
N GLU A 306 21.88 1.38 16.56
CA GLU A 306 23.03 0.49 16.77
C GLU A 306 23.79 0.87 18.04
N THR A 307 24.10 2.15 18.22
CA THR A 307 24.90 2.62 19.37
C THR A 307 24.06 2.87 20.62
N GLY A 308 22.76 3.18 20.45
CA GLY A 308 21.88 3.62 21.52
C GLY A 308 22.16 5.04 22.02
N GLU A 309 22.92 5.83 21.27
CA GLU A 309 23.28 7.21 21.58
C GLU A 309 22.35 8.19 20.87
N GLU A 310 22.13 9.36 21.47
CA GLU A 310 21.32 10.42 20.88
C GLU A 310 22.01 11.01 19.63
N CYS A 311 21.23 11.18 18.56
CA CYS A 311 21.67 11.82 17.34
C CYS A 311 21.64 13.35 17.49
N PRO A 312 22.62 14.09 16.95
CA PRO A 312 22.54 15.54 16.79
C PRO A 312 21.34 15.96 15.93
N GLU A 313 20.94 17.24 16.05
CA GLU A 313 19.87 17.82 15.23
C GLU A 313 20.18 17.66 13.73
N GLY A 314 19.15 17.34 12.93
CA GLY A 314 19.29 17.10 11.49
C GLY A 314 19.82 15.72 11.09
N GLN A 315 20.33 14.92 12.03
CA GLN A 315 20.65 13.51 11.75
C GLN A 315 19.43 12.62 11.96
N THR A 316 19.25 11.65 11.06
CA THR A 316 18.16 10.69 11.17
C THR A 316 18.51 9.55 12.14
N GLY A 317 17.51 9.02 12.82
CA GLY A 317 17.65 7.94 13.79
C GLY A 317 16.30 7.32 14.14
N GLU A 318 16.30 6.34 15.02
CA GLU A 318 15.06 5.79 15.59
C GLU A 318 14.42 6.81 16.54
N ILE A 319 13.11 6.98 16.44
CA ILE A 319 12.36 7.88 17.31
C ILE A 319 12.09 7.17 18.64
N TRP A 320 12.58 7.75 19.74
CA TRP A 320 12.40 7.25 21.10
C TRP A 320 11.62 8.27 21.94
N ILE A 321 10.63 7.80 22.72
CA ILE A 321 9.69 8.71 23.40
C ILE A 321 9.56 8.36 24.88
N SER A 322 9.57 9.37 25.75
CA SER A 322 9.25 9.23 27.17
C SER A 322 8.23 10.27 27.59
N SER A 323 7.14 9.83 28.21
CA SER A 323 6.15 10.68 28.89
C SER A 323 5.20 9.82 29.72
N ALA A 324 4.26 10.44 30.44
CA ALA A 324 3.19 9.70 31.12
C ALA A 324 2.16 9.06 30.17
N SER A 325 2.18 9.36 28.86
CA SER A 325 1.40 8.64 27.84
C SER A 325 2.05 7.35 27.33
N LYS A 326 3.30 7.08 27.72
CA LYS A 326 3.98 5.82 27.39
C LYS A 326 3.24 4.65 28.04
N ALA A 327 2.84 3.68 27.23
CA ALA A 327 2.15 2.48 27.70
C ALA A 327 3.04 1.61 28.61
N GLN A 328 2.43 0.67 29.33
CA GLN A 328 3.16 -0.18 30.29
C GLN A 328 3.99 -1.28 29.60
N GLY A 329 3.59 -1.69 28.41
CA GLY A 329 4.14 -2.86 27.73
C GLY A 329 3.15 -3.48 26.77
N TYR A 330 3.53 -4.64 26.23
CA TYR A 330 2.63 -5.53 25.51
C TYR A 330 2.09 -6.62 26.46
N PHE A 331 0.83 -6.99 26.28
CA PHE A 331 0.12 -7.95 27.14
C PHE A 331 0.51 -9.40 26.85
N GLY A 332 0.67 -10.17 27.93
CA GLY A 332 0.95 -11.61 27.92
C GLY A 332 2.39 -11.93 28.36
N PRO A 333 2.59 -13.05 29.09
CA PRO A 333 3.93 -13.47 29.54
C PRO A 333 4.90 -13.68 28.38
N GLU A 334 4.41 -14.14 27.22
CA GLU A 334 5.21 -14.30 26.01
C GLU A 334 5.77 -12.98 25.45
N MET A 335 5.20 -11.85 25.87
CA MET A 335 5.60 -10.52 25.43
C MET A 335 6.49 -9.77 26.43
N GLU A 336 6.84 -10.37 27.58
CA GLU A 336 7.61 -9.70 28.64
C GLU A 336 9.00 -9.25 28.16
N GLY A 337 9.74 -10.13 27.48
CA GLY A 337 11.05 -9.81 26.92
C GLY A 337 11.00 -8.65 25.91
N LEU A 338 10.03 -8.71 24.99
CA LEU A 338 9.83 -7.64 24.01
C LEU A 338 9.35 -6.34 24.67
N SER A 339 8.52 -6.43 25.71
CA SER A 339 8.06 -5.25 26.46
C SER A 339 9.24 -4.56 27.13
N ASN A 340 10.16 -5.31 27.72
CA ASN A 340 11.35 -4.75 28.32
C ASN A 340 12.28 -4.09 27.29
N GLU A 341 12.49 -4.74 26.15
CA GLU A 341 13.27 -4.18 25.05
C GLU A 341 12.66 -2.87 24.53
N VAL A 342 11.35 -2.85 24.31
CA VAL A 342 10.66 -1.75 23.63
C VAL A 342 10.34 -0.59 24.58
N PHE A 343 9.85 -0.83 25.80
CA PHE A 343 9.32 0.21 26.69
C PHE A 343 10.29 0.66 27.80
N HIS A 344 11.40 -0.05 27.98
CA HIS A 344 12.42 0.24 28.99
C HIS A 344 13.78 0.59 28.40
N ALA A 345 13.83 1.03 27.14
CA ALA A 345 15.04 1.48 26.48
C ALA A 345 15.65 2.70 27.18
N ARG A 346 16.99 2.79 27.19
CA ARG A 346 17.74 3.89 27.84
C ARG A 346 18.79 4.43 26.88
N ILE A 347 18.80 5.74 26.71
CA ILE A 347 19.81 6.43 25.89
C ILE A 347 21.15 6.35 26.61
N ARG A 348 22.19 5.97 25.87
CA ARG A 348 23.57 5.95 26.36
C ARG A 348 24.14 7.36 26.34
N SER A 349 24.90 7.71 27.38
CA SER A 349 25.70 8.93 27.40
C SER A 349 27.12 8.59 26.96
N THR A 350 27.71 9.38 26.08
CA THR A 350 29.14 9.24 25.72
C THR A 350 30.00 9.37 26.98
N GLY A 351 30.62 8.27 27.41
CA GLY A 351 31.52 8.22 28.57
C GLY A 351 30.87 8.23 29.95
N GLY A 352 29.56 7.94 30.07
CA GLY A 352 28.84 7.97 31.36
C GLY A 352 27.75 6.91 31.50
N GLU A 353 27.11 6.88 32.67
CA GLU A 353 25.98 5.98 32.95
C GLU A 353 24.76 6.29 32.05
N PRO A 354 23.99 5.29 31.60
CA PRO A 354 22.77 5.49 30.82
C PRO A 354 21.75 6.40 31.52
N SER A 355 20.88 7.03 30.73
CA SER A 355 19.78 7.85 31.25
C SER A 355 18.94 7.10 32.29
N LYS A 356 18.59 7.79 33.38
CA LYS A 356 17.64 7.29 34.40
C LYS A 356 16.21 7.18 33.85
N HIS A 357 15.87 7.94 32.81
CA HIS A 357 14.58 7.86 32.12
C HIS A 357 14.56 6.69 31.15
N THR A 358 13.41 6.03 31.06
CA THR A 358 13.15 4.96 30.09
C THR A 358 12.29 5.49 28.96
N TYR A 359 12.57 5.04 27.75
CA TYR A 359 11.91 5.43 26.52
C TYR A 359 11.17 4.24 25.91
N VAL A 360 10.14 4.54 25.12
CA VAL A 360 9.59 3.58 24.17
C VAL A 360 10.29 3.73 22.81
N LYS A 361 10.78 2.62 22.29
CA LYS A 361 11.29 2.47 20.92
C LYS A 361 10.11 2.38 19.96
N THR A 362 9.95 3.35 19.06
CA THR A 362 8.80 3.38 18.14
C THR A 362 8.97 2.38 16.98
N GLY A 363 10.22 2.04 16.61
CA GLY A 363 10.53 1.37 15.36
C GLY A 363 10.34 2.24 14.11
N ASP A 364 10.07 3.54 14.28
CA ASP A 364 9.99 4.52 13.21
C ASP A 364 11.31 5.31 13.14
N TYR A 365 11.74 5.59 11.92
CA TYR A 365 12.94 6.33 11.60
C TYR A 365 12.56 7.77 11.24
N GLY A 366 13.22 8.75 11.86
CA GLY A 366 12.88 10.16 11.67
C GLY A 366 13.99 11.10 12.09
N VAL A 367 13.68 12.40 12.05
CA VAL A 367 14.61 13.48 12.37
C VAL A 367 13.86 14.65 12.98
N LEU A 368 14.50 15.32 13.94
CA LEU A 368 14.10 16.65 14.37
C LEU A 368 14.86 17.69 13.54
N TYR A 369 14.14 18.53 12.83
CA TYR A 369 14.70 19.61 12.02
C TYR A 369 13.90 20.88 12.25
N GLN A 370 14.56 21.96 12.69
CA GLN A 370 13.90 23.23 13.01
C GLN A 370 12.68 23.04 13.94
N GLN A 371 12.87 22.22 14.98
CA GLN A 371 11.87 21.87 16.00
C GLN A 371 10.67 21.01 15.54
N GLU A 372 10.52 20.70 14.25
CA GLU A 372 9.49 19.77 13.79
C GLU A 372 10.05 18.35 13.58
N LEU A 373 9.22 17.36 13.87
CA LEU A 373 9.52 15.96 13.61
C LEU A 373 9.16 15.60 12.17
N PHE A 374 10.10 15.01 11.44
CA PHE A 374 9.85 14.43 10.13
C PHE A 374 9.99 12.91 10.21
N ILE A 375 9.03 12.19 9.61
CA ILE A 375 9.03 10.73 9.58
C ILE A 375 9.65 10.26 8.27
N CYS A 376 10.86 9.69 8.33
CA CYS A 376 11.60 9.23 7.16
C CYS A 376 11.11 7.86 6.69
N GLY A 377 10.73 6.97 7.62
CA GLY A 377 10.13 5.69 7.30
C GLY A 377 9.99 4.78 8.52
N ARG A 378 9.71 3.49 8.30
CA ARG A 378 9.55 2.50 9.36
C ARG A 378 10.63 1.43 9.22
N MET A 379 11.37 1.16 10.29
CA MET A 379 12.56 0.29 10.24
C MET A 379 12.25 -1.10 9.70
N LYS A 380 11.12 -1.70 10.13
CA LYS A 380 10.73 -3.06 9.70
C LYS A 380 10.14 -3.15 8.30
N ASP A 381 9.73 -2.02 7.73
CA ASP A 381 9.19 -1.98 6.39
C ASP A 381 10.27 -1.56 5.37
N LEU A 382 11.43 -1.08 5.84
CA LEU A 382 12.53 -0.63 4.98
C LEU A 382 13.03 -1.80 4.12
N ILE A 383 12.99 -1.64 2.80
CA ILE A 383 13.52 -2.62 1.86
C ILE A 383 15.01 -2.35 1.72
N ILE A 384 15.85 -3.30 2.13
CA ILE A 384 17.31 -3.19 2.01
C ILE A 384 17.75 -4.13 0.91
N ILE A 385 18.20 -3.59 -0.22
CA ILE A 385 18.68 -4.37 -1.37
C ILE A 385 20.05 -3.84 -1.75
N ARG A 386 21.07 -4.72 -1.79
CA ARG A 386 22.46 -4.38 -2.10
C ARG A 386 22.99 -3.19 -1.25
N GLY A 387 22.67 -3.21 0.04
CA GLY A 387 23.10 -2.19 1.01
C GLY A 387 22.42 -0.82 0.89
N ARG A 388 21.37 -0.68 0.05
CA ARG A 388 20.61 0.56 -0.13
C ARG A 388 19.23 0.45 0.52
N ASN A 389 18.84 1.51 1.23
CA ASN A 389 17.52 1.60 1.82
C ASN A 389 16.53 2.14 0.81
N HIS A 390 15.46 1.38 0.56
CA HIS A 390 14.35 1.78 -0.28
C HIS A 390 13.08 1.80 0.56
N TYR A 391 12.41 2.94 0.57
CA TYR A 391 11.14 3.08 1.25
C TYR A 391 10.03 2.49 0.38
N PRO A 392 9.29 1.45 0.84
CA PRO A 392 8.28 0.79 0.02
C PRO A 392 7.23 1.74 -0.53
N GLN A 393 6.80 2.73 0.27
CA GLN A 393 5.79 3.70 -0.13
C GLN A 393 6.20 4.55 -1.34
N ASP A 394 7.50 4.78 -1.54
CA ASP A 394 8.00 5.58 -2.66
C ASP A 394 7.98 4.75 -3.95
N ILE A 395 8.34 3.46 -3.85
CA ILE A 395 8.22 2.47 -4.93
C ILE A 395 6.74 2.29 -5.31
N GLU A 396 5.88 2.11 -4.32
CA GLU A 396 4.42 1.98 -4.46
C GLU A 396 3.82 3.21 -5.16
N ALA A 397 4.17 4.43 -4.72
CA ALA A 397 3.71 5.66 -5.35
C ALA A 397 4.14 5.77 -6.83
N THR A 398 5.36 5.34 -7.14
CA THR A 398 5.85 5.32 -8.54
C THR A 398 5.11 4.31 -9.39
N ALA A 399 4.84 3.11 -8.86
CA ALA A 399 4.01 2.15 -9.55
C ALA A 399 2.60 2.71 -9.79
N GLU A 400 1.98 3.29 -8.76
CA GLU A 400 0.62 3.84 -8.79
C GLU A 400 0.46 5.10 -9.65
N SER A 401 1.55 5.67 -10.17
CA SER A 401 1.51 6.71 -11.22
C SER A 401 0.92 6.20 -12.54
N HIS A 402 0.88 4.87 -12.75
CA HIS A 402 0.26 4.24 -13.90
C HIS A 402 -1.27 4.11 -13.70
N GLU A 403 -2.05 4.64 -14.64
CA GLU A 403 -3.51 4.74 -14.51
C GLU A 403 -4.22 3.39 -14.41
N GLU A 404 -3.62 2.33 -14.94
CA GLU A 404 -4.14 0.96 -14.90
C GLU A 404 -4.17 0.38 -13.48
N LEU A 405 -3.33 0.89 -12.57
CA LEU A 405 -3.31 0.47 -11.17
C LEU A 405 -4.34 1.23 -10.33
N ARG A 406 -4.88 0.56 -9.30
CA ARG A 406 -5.71 1.25 -8.29
C ARG A 406 -4.79 2.01 -7.31
N PRO A 407 -5.00 3.32 -7.11
CA PRO A 407 -4.26 4.10 -6.12
C PRO A 407 -4.50 3.60 -4.70
N GLY A 408 -3.45 3.55 -3.88
CA GLY A 408 -3.43 2.98 -2.53
C GLY A 408 -3.69 1.47 -2.50
N CYS A 409 -3.39 0.76 -3.59
CA CYS A 409 -3.59 -0.68 -3.73
C CYS A 409 -2.36 -1.41 -4.30
N SER A 410 -1.15 -0.91 -4.01
CA SER A 410 0.11 -1.59 -4.26
C SER A 410 0.88 -1.88 -2.97
N ALA A 411 1.75 -2.90 -2.99
CA ALA A 411 2.63 -3.25 -1.88
C ALA A 411 4.00 -3.66 -2.42
N ALA A 412 5.05 -2.95 -2.01
CA ALA A 412 6.45 -3.29 -2.27
C ALA A 412 7.05 -3.95 -1.02
N PHE A 413 7.86 -4.99 -1.21
CA PHE A 413 8.59 -5.66 -0.13
C PHE A 413 9.75 -6.48 -0.69
N SER A 414 10.72 -6.77 0.16
CA SER A 414 11.81 -7.68 -0.17
C SER A 414 11.37 -9.15 -0.02
N PHE A 415 11.89 -10.02 -0.86
CA PHE A 415 11.68 -11.48 -0.79
C PHE A 415 12.94 -12.22 -1.24
N SER A 416 13.12 -13.45 -0.76
CA SER A 416 14.16 -14.38 -1.22
C SER A 416 13.51 -15.47 -2.07
N ASP A 417 14.20 -15.88 -3.14
CA ASP A 417 13.78 -16.95 -4.05
C ASP A 417 14.60 -18.24 -3.84
N GLY A 418 14.86 -18.58 -2.56
CA GLY A 418 15.59 -19.79 -2.18
C GLY A 418 17.11 -19.64 -2.05
N ASP A 419 17.64 -18.47 -2.38
CA ASP A 419 19.02 -18.06 -2.05
C ASP A 419 18.95 -17.09 -0.88
N GLU A 420 19.41 -17.49 0.31
CA GLU A 420 19.23 -16.72 1.56
C GLU A 420 20.01 -15.40 1.55
N ASP A 421 21.02 -15.26 0.68
CA ASP A 421 21.93 -14.12 0.65
C ASP A 421 21.53 -13.00 -0.33
N GLU A 422 20.51 -13.20 -1.19
CA GLU A 422 20.05 -12.18 -2.15
C GLU A 422 18.58 -11.78 -1.94
N GLU A 423 18.36 -10.69 -1.20
CA GLU A 423 17.05 -10.03 -1.09
C GLU A 423 16.68 -9.33 -2.41
N LYS A 424 15.55 -9.74 -2.99
CA LYS A 424 15.00 -9.25 -4.27
C LYS A 424 13.76 -8.40 -4.04
N LEU A 425 13.46 -7.47 -4.95
CA LEU A 425 12.28 -6.61 -4.84
C LEU A 425 11.05 -7.25 -5.49
N ALA A 426 9.98 -7.43 -4.71
CA ALA A 426 8.65 -7.73 -5.22
C ALA A 426 7.74 -6.51 -5.13
N LEU A 427 6.89 -6.36 -6.14
CA LEU A 427 5.77 -5.42 -6.16
C LEU A 427 4.50 -6.20 -6.50
N ILE A 428 3.48 -6.08 -5.66
CA ILE A 428 2.14 -6.58 -6.00
C ILE A 428 1.17 -5.41 -6.07
N ALA A 429 0.28 -5.40 -7.04
CA ALA A 429 -0.65 -4.28 -7.24
C ALA A 429 -2.00 -4.73 -7.80
N GLU A 430 -3.08 -4.08 -7.34
CA GLU A 430 -4.40 -4.29 -7.94
C GLU A 430 -4.56 -3.50 -9.24
N LEU A 431 -5.08 -4.17 -10.26
CA LEU A 431 -5.58 -3.50 -11.46
C LEU A 431 -6.90 -2.78 -11.17
N ARG A 432 -7.20 -1.73 -11.95
CA ARG A 432 -8.53 -1.11 -12.00
C ARG A 432 -9.53 -1.99 -12.74
N ASP A 433 -9.09 -2.53 -13.86
CA ASP A 433 -9.84 -3.44 -14.72
C ASP A 433 -9.09 -4.77 -14.82
N ALA A 434 -9.76 -5.88 -14.50
CA ALA A 434 -9.15 -7.20 -14.57
C ALA A 434 -8.84 -7.63 -16.01
N GLU A 435 -9.58 -7.07 -16.98
CA GLU A 435 -9.60 -7.50 -18.37
C GLU A 435 -8.60 -6.76 -19.27
N ILE A 436 -7.72 -5.91 -18.72
CA ILE A 436 -6.71 -5.23 -19.55
C ILE A 436 -5.88 -6.27 -20.30
N LYS A 437 -5.65 -6.07 -21.61
CA LYS A 437 -4.92 -7.03 -22.43
C LYS A 437 -3.41 -6.93 -22.24
N ASN A 438 -2.89 -5.72 -22.03
CA ASN A 438 -1.45 -5.43 -22.10
C ASN A 438 -0.75 -5.53 -20.73
N LYS A 439 -1.04 -6.59 -19.96
CA LYS A 439 -0.49 -6.77 -18.59
C LYS A 439 1.04 -6.86 -18.56
N ALA A 440 1.65 -7.52 -19.56
CA ALA A 440 3.10 -7.61 -19.72
C ALA A 440 3.75 -6.24 -19.95
N SER A 441 3.20 -5.46 -20.89
CA SER A 441 3.65 -4.09 -21.18
C SER A 441 3.57 -3.19 -19.95
N LEU A 442 2.48 -3.29 -19.17
CA LEU A 442 2.34 -2.57 -17.90
C LEU A 442 3.44 -2.94 -16.89
N CYS A 443 3.73 -4.23 -16.70
CA CYS A 443 4.84 -4.65 -15.83
C CYS A 443 6.19 -4.08 -16.31
N GLY A 444 6.44 -4.07 -17.61
CA GLY A 444 7.64 -3.46 -18.20
C GLY A 444 7.75 -1.96 -17.92
N LYS A 445 6.66 -1.21 -18.10
CA LYS A 445 6.60 0.23 -17.78
C LYS A 445 6.84 0.51 -16.30
N ILE A 446 6.17 -0.24 -15.42
CA ILE A 446 6.35 -0.12 -13.97
C ILE A 446 7.80 -0.40 -13.58
N ARG A 447 8.38 -1.50 -14.07
CA ARG A 447 9.77 -1.87 -13.78
C ARG A 447 10.74 -0.79 -14.24
N SER A 448 10.56 -0.27 -15.46
CA SER A 448 11.38 0.82 -16.00
C SER A 448 11.26 2.10 -15.16
N ALA A 449 10.04 2.48 -14.78
CA ALA A 449 9.79 3.65 -13.93
C ALA A 449 10.44 3.49 -12.55
N VAL A 450 10.29 2.33 -11.91
CA VAL A 450 10.89 2.06 -10.59
C VAL A 450 12.42 2.03 -10.65
N ALA A 451 12.99 1.39 -11.67
CA ALA A 451 14.44 1.36 -11.86
C ALA A 451 15.01 2.76 -12.09
N LYS A 452 14.35 3.58 -12.92
CA LYS A 452 14.76 4.96 -13.20
C LYS A 452 14.67 5.86 -11.97
N GLU A 453 13.58 5.75 -11.22
CA GLU A 453 13.27 6.67 -10.11
C GLU A 453 13.98 6.29 -8.80
N HIS A 454 14.14 4.99 -8.54
CA HIS A 454 14.63 4.48 -7.25
C HIS A 454 15.97 3.75 -7.37
N GLY A 455 16.47 3.54 -8.58
CA GLY A 455 17.75 2.84 -8.81
C GLY A 455 17.72 1.39 -8.33
N VAL A 456 16.54 0.75 -8.29
CA VAL A 456 16.34 -0.65 -7.89
C VAL A 456 15.47 -1.38 -8.90
N LYS A 457 15.86 -2.61 -9.22
CA LYS A 457 15.16 -3.48 -10.16
C LYS A 457 14.03 -4.21 -9.44
N VAL A 458 12.82 -4.20 -10.01
CA VAL A 458 11.70 -5.00 -9.51
C VAL A 458 11.75 -6.40 -10.12
N THR A 459 12.19 -7.38 -9.34
CA THR A 459 12.36 -8.77 -9.80
C THR A 459 11.02 -9.46 -10.00
N LEU A 460 10.01 -9.16 -9.19
CA LEU A 460 8.70 -9.79 -9.30
C LEU A 460 7.60 -8.75 -9.30
N ILE A 461 6.76 -8.76 -10.33
CA ILE A 461 5.52 -7.99 -10.38
C ILE A 461 4.33 -8.94 -10.42
N VAL A 462 3.40 -8.80 -9.47
CA VAL A 462 2.15 -9.56 -9.43
C VAL A 462 0.95 -8.62 -9.53
N LEU A 463 0.22 -8.72 -10.64
CA LEU A 463 -1.01 -7.97 -10.87
C LEU A 463 -2.20 -8.78 -10.34
N LEU A 464 -2.99 -8.14 -9.48
CA LEU A 464 -4.09 -8.76 -8.75
C LEU A 464 -5.45 -8.30 -9.24
N LYS A 465 -6.46 -9.12 -9.00
CA LYS A 465 -7.86 -8.76 -9.20
C LYS A 465 -8.24 -7.54 -8.34
N PRO A 466 -9.07 -6.59 -8.83
CA PRO A 466 -9.54 -5.49 -8.01
C PRO A 466 -10.17 -5.98 -6.68
N ARG A 467 -9.86 -5.27 -5.57
CA ARG A 467 -10.40 -5.53 -4.22
C ARG A 467 -9.93 -6.83 -3.56
N SER A 468 -8.78 -7.37 -3.95
CA SER A 468 -8.21 -8.60 -3.38
C SER A 468 -6.97 -8.37 -2.50
N ILE A 469 -6.30 -7.21 -2.58
CA ILE A 469 -5.02 -7.00 -1.89
C ILE A 469 -5.20 -7.01 -0.36
N PRO A 470 -4.33 -7.69 0.40
CA PRO A 470 -4.42 -7.72 1.85
C PRO A 470 -4.27 -6.33 2.50
N LYS A 471 -5.41 -5.78 2.96
CA LYS A 471 -5.46 -4.54 3.76
C LYS A 471 -5.65 -4.79 5.26
N THR A 472 -5.15 -3.87 6.10
CA THR A 472 -5.46 -3.77 7.53
C THR A 472 -6.93 -3.46 7.72
N THR A 473 -7.41 -3.61 8.94
CA THR A 473 -8.78 -3.25 9.30
C THR A 473 -9.05 -1.74 9.14
N SER A 474 -8.01 -0.90 9.17
CA SER A 474 -8.06 0.54 8.84
C SER A 474 -8.09 0.84 7.33
N GLY A 475 -8.00 -0.18 6.48
CA GLY A 475 -7.97 0.00 5.02
C GLY A 475 -6.59 0.32 4.45
N LYS A 476 -5.52 0.24 5.25
CA LYS A 476 -4.12 0.43 4.81
C LYS A 476 -3.55 -0.83 4.21
N ILE A 477 -2.55 -0.71 3.35
CA ILE A 477 -1.81 -1.86 2.83
C ILE A 477 -1.05 -2.56 3.96
N SER A 478 -0.98 -3.89 3.89
CA SER A 478 -0.25 -4.71 4.85
C SER A 478 0.80 -5.54 4.13
N ARG A 479 2.00 -4.97 3.98
CA ARG A 479 3.12 -5.55 3.23
C ARG A 479 3.50 -6.95 3.69
N ALA A 480 3.62 -7.23 5.00
CA ALA A 480 3.94 -8.58 5.44
C ALA A 480 2.84 -9.61 5.15
N ARG A 481 1.56 -9.21 5.19
CA ARG A 481 0.47 -10.12 4.75
C ARG A 481 0.44 -10.28 3.23
N CYS A 482 0.87 -9.27 2.48
CA CYS A 482 1.07 -9.37 1.04
C CYS A 482 2.21 -10.36 0.72
N LYS A 483 3.36 -10.20 1.38
CA LYS A 483 4.51 -11.12 1.31
C LYS A 483 4.11 -12.56 1.68
N LYS A 484 3.51 -12.74 2.86
CA LYS A 484 3.03 -14.06 3.30
C LYS A 484 2.01 -14.68 2.37
N ALA A 485 1.03 -13.89 1.88
CA ALA A 485 0.03 -14.41 0.94
C ALA A 485 0.65 -14.76 -0.43
N LEU A 486 1.73 -14.07 -0.84
CA LEU A 486 2.50 -14.41 -2.02
C LEU A 486 3.23 -15.76 -1.83
N GLU A 487 3.93 -15.92 -0.70
CA GLU A 487 4.65 -17.15 -0.31
C GLU A 487 3.69 -18.35 -0.19
N ASP A 488 2.55 -18.14 0.48
CA ASP A 488 1.52 -19.16 0.71
C ASP A 488 0.63 -19.40 -0.54
N LYS A 489 0.87 -18.68 -1.66
CA LYS A 489 0.07 -18.73 -2.92
C LYS A 489 -1.43 -18.47 -2.73
N GLN A 490 -1.79 -17.52 -1.87
CA GLN A 490 -3.16 -17.16 -1.50
C GLN A 490 -3.67 -15.85 -2.14
N LEU A 491 -2.95 -15.30 -3.12
CA LEU A 491 -3.34 -14.07 -3.81
C LEU A 491 -4.27 -14.36 -5.01
N ASP A 492 -5.24 -13.47 -5.28
CA ASP A 492 -6.08 -13.52 -6.49
C ASP A 492 -5.31 -12.96 -7.70
N VAL A 493 -4.32 -13.74 -8.16
CA VAL A 493 -3.39 -13.34 -9.23
C VAL A 493 -4.10 -13.32 -10.59
N LEU A 494 -3.99 -12.20 -11.30
CA LEU A 494 -4.38 -12.09 -12.71
C LEU A 494 -3.19 -12.25 -13.66
N TYR A 495 -2.00 -11.80 -13.23
CA TYR A 495 -0.77 -11.93 -14.00
C TYR A 495 0.43 -11.90 -13.06
N ARG A 496 1.39 -12.78 -13.31
CA ARG A 496 2.65 -12.86 -12.57
C ARG A 496 3.77 -12.66 -13.59
N ASN A 497 4.62 -11.68 -13.36
CA ASN A 497 5.74 -11.36 -14.22
C ASN A 497 7.02 -11.37 -13.37
N GLU A 498 7.77 -12.45 -13.51
CA GLU A 498 9.13 -12.53 -12.99
C GLU A 498 10.08 -11.94 -14.01
N ASP A 499 11.03 -11.15 -13.53
CA ASP A 499 12.12 -10.65 -14.33
C ASP A 499 13.11 -11.80 -14.52
N ILE A 500 13.13 -12.38 -15.72
CA ILE A 500 14.00 -13.51 -16.06
C ILE A 500 15.31 -13.00 -16.71
N ILE A 501 15.56 -11.69 -16.65
CA ILE A 501 16.83 -11.09 -17.09
C ILE A 501 17.86 -11.32 -15.98
N GLY A 502 18.84 -12.19 -16.21
CA GLY A 502 19.98 -12.42 -15.31
C GLY A 502 20.76 -11.14 -15.03
N ASP A 503 21.46 -11.10 -13.90
CA ASP A 503 22.22 -9.93 -13.47
C ASP A 503 23.24 -9.46 -14.51
N ALA A 504 23.27 -8.14 -14.73
CA ALA A 504 24.37 -7.50 -15.43
C ALA A 504 25.57 -7.43 -14.48
N PRO A 505 26.82 -7.69 -14.94
CA PRO A 505 28.00 -7.46 -14.13
C PRO A 505 28.18 -5.96 -13.84
N ASP A 506 28.77 -5.69 -12.68
CA ASP A 506 29.00 -4.36 -12.11
C ASP A 506 29.63 -3.37 -13.09
N ALA A 507 29.14 -2.12 -13.05
CA ALA A 507 29.64 -1.02 -13.88
C ALA A 507 30.96 -0.40 -13.37
N ASP A 508 31.75 -1.11 -12.57
CA ASP A 508 33.00 -0.61 -11.96
C ASP A 508 34.29 -1.28 -12.48
N GLU A 509 34.24 -2.10 -13.53
CA GLU A 509 35.46 -2.60 -14.20
C GLU A 509 35.39 -2.46 -15.74
N VAL A 510 35.61 -1.26 -16.26
CA VAL A 510 36.25 -1.10 -17.57
C VAL A 510 37.25 0.06 -17.49
N ALA A 511 38.52 -0.30 -17.33
CA ALA A 511 39.64 0.60 -17.49
C ALA A 511 39.85 0.95 -18.98
N ASP A 512 40.13 2.24 -19.21
CA ASP A 512 40.88 2.87 -20.29
C ASP A 512 41.18 2.06 -21.55
N VAL A 513 40.53 2.43 -22.65
CA VAL A 513 41.17 2.42 -23.98
C VAL A 513 40.81 3.70 -24.71
N GLU A 514 41.76 4.63 -24.77
CA GLU A 514 41.77 5.71 -25.76
C GLU A 514 41.87 5.12 -27.18
N MET A 515 41.04 5.59 -28.11
CA MET A 515 41.54 5.82 -29.47
C MET A 515 40.78 6.92 -30.22
N ASP A 516 41.62 7.83 -30.70
CA ASP A 516 41.48 9.11 -31.39
C ASP A 516 40.77 9.06 -32.78
N ARG A 517 40.31 10.26 -33.18
CA ARG A 517 40.10 10.80 -34.56
C ARG A 517 38.73 10.75 -35.26
N ASN A 518 38.14 11.95 -35.32
CA ASN A 518 37.76 12.70 -36.53
C ASN A 518 37.26 11.92 -37.75
N VAL A 519 36.05 12.25 -38.23
CA VAL A 519 35.78 12.93 -39.53
C VAL A 519 34.36 13.50 -39.48
N GLY A 520 34.22 14.79 -39.85
CA GLY A 520 32.96 15.51 -39.91
C GLY A 520 32.13 15.23 -41.17
N GLY A 521 30.88 15.69 -41.15
CA GLY A 521 30.00 15.68 -42.32
C GLY A 521 28.60 16.19 -42.01
N THR A 522 28.36 17.45 -42.35
CA THR A 522 27.08 18.17 -42.50
C THR A 522 26.01 17.32 -43.20
N THR A 523 24.71 17.38 -42.86
CA THR A 523 23.75 18.38 -43.36
C THR A 523 22.34 18.17 -42.79
N GLU A 524 21.65 19.30 -42.61
CA GLU A 524 20.20 19.60 -42.68
C GLU A 524 19.28 18.43 -43.14
N GLY A 525 18.17 18.09 -42.50
CA GLY A 525 17.06 18.94 -42.08
C GLY A 525 15.86 18.66 -42.99
N GLN A 526 14.76 18.09 -42.47
CA GLN A 526 13.38 18.37 -42.93
C GLN A 526 12.33 17.61 -42.11
N ASN A 527 11.45 18.41 -41.49
CA ASN A 527 10.12 18.01 -41.07
C ASN A 527 9.26 17.65 -42.29
N ASN A 528 8.43 16.60 -42.19
CA ASN A 528 7.03 16.73 -42.58
C ASN A 528 6.13 15.62 -42.03
N ALA A 529 4.93 16.05 -41.66
CA ALA A 529 3.88 15.26 -41.03
C ALA A 529 2.95 14.58 -42.05
N GLY A 530 2.53 13.35 -41.72
CA GLY A 530 1.27 12.68 -42.10
C GLY A 530 1.20 12.05 -43.51
N PRO A 531 0.26 11.12 -43.79
CA PRO A 531 -0.82 10.58 -42.95
C PRO A 531 -0.82 9.05 -42.78
N HIS A 532 -1.55 8.54 -41.78
CA HIS A 532 -1.93 7.13 -41.67
C HIS A 532 -2.64 6.61 -42.93
N PRO A 533 -2.38 5.36 -43.33
CA PRO A 533 -3.37 4.53 -44.00
C PRO A 533 -3.76 3.32 -43.14
N ARG A 534 -5.08 3.18 -42.92
CA ARG A 534 -5.72 1.88 -42.73
C ARG A 534 -5.42 1.01 -43.96
N ALA A 535 -4.90 -0.20 -43.76
CA ALA A 535 -4.83 -1.22 -44.80
C ALA A 535 -5.57 -2.48 -44.36
N ALA A 536 -6.65 -2.78 -45.08
CA ALA A 536 -7.28 -4.08 -45.13
C ALA A 536 -6.43 -5.03 -46.01
N ASN A 537 -6.41 -6.31 -45.65
CA ASN A 537 -5.72 -7.40 -46.34
C ASN A 537 -5.86 -7.35 -47.86
N LYS A 538 -4.72 -7.22 -48.56
CA LYS A 538 -4.53 -7.67 -49.94
C LYS A 538 -3.62 -8.88 -49.88
N GLU A 539 -4.02 -9.99 -50.51
CA GLU A 539 -3.15 -11.14 -50.77
C GLU A 539 -1.95 -10.65 -51.62
N THR A 540 -0.83 -10.40 -50.94
CA THR A 540 0.46 -10.15 -51.58
C THR A 540 0.94 -11.49 -52.13
N GLY A 541 1.10 -11.63 -53.44
CA GLY A 541 1.63 -12.86 -54.07
C GLY A 541 3.12 -13.14 -53.77
N LEU A 542 3.58 -12.80 -52.57
CA LEU A 542 4.94 -13.05 -52.08
C LEU A 542 5.06 -14.50 -51.58
N PRO A 543 6.22 -15.14 -51.78
CA PRO A 543 6.48 -16.46 -51.22
C PRO A 543 6.49 -16.42 -49.68
N THR A 544 6.18 -17.54 -49.02
CA THR A 544 6.23 -17.67 -47.54
C THR A 544 7.56 -18.21 -47.03
N VAL A 545 8.45 -18.63 -47.94
CA VAL A 545 9.75 -19.23 -47.65
C VAL A 545 10.85 -18.37 -48.27
N ILE A 546 11.88 -18.09 -47.47
CA ILE A 546 13.09 -17.39 -47.87
C ILE A 546 13.94 -18.37 -48.68
N THR A 547 14.30 -17.97 -49.91
CA THR A 547 15.17 -18.75 -50.80
C THR A 547 16.41 -17.94 -51.14
N GLY A 548 17.57 -18.59 -51.19
CA GLY A 548 18.85 -17.94 -51.55
C GLY A 548 19.64 -17.35 -50.38
N GLU A 549 19.17 -17.47 -49.15
CA GLU A 549 19.88 -17.07 -47.92
C GLU A 549 20.12 -18.29 -47.02
N ALA A 550 21.26 -18.33 -46.33
CA ALA A 550 21.55 -19.41 -45.40
C ALA A 550 20.70 -19.28 -44.12
N PRO A 551 20.10 -20.36 -43.58
CA PRO A 551 19.24 -20.30 -42.39
C PRO A 551 19.89 -19.65 -41.15
N ASP A 552 21.20 -19.77 -40.99
CA ASP A 552 21.95 -19.15 -39.90
C ASP A 552 22.03 -17.63 -40.06
N LEU A 553 22.15 -17.12 -41.30
CA LEU A 553 22.17 -15.67 -41.57
C LEU A 553 20.78 -15.05 -41.37
N VAL A 554 19.73 -15.79 -41.70
CA VAL A 554 18.35 -15.38 -41.40
C VAL A 554 18.15 -15.32 -39.89
N TYR A 555 18.60 -16.35 -39.17
CA TYR A 555 18.51 -16.41 -37.71
C TYR A 555 19.24 -15.25 -37.02
N ASP A 556 20.50 -14.99 -37.38
CA ASP A 556 21.31 -13.91 -36.79
C ASP A 556 20.67 -12.54 -37.02
N TYR A 557 20.08 -12.35 -38.20
CA TYR A 557 19.35 -11.13 -38.49
C TYR A 557 18.06 -11.00 -37.66
N LEU A 558 17.27 -12.07 -37.55
CA LEU A 558 16.06 -12.05 -36.74
C LEU A 558 16.39 -11.81 -35.26
N LEU A 559 17.49 -12.38 -34.76
CA LEU A 559 18.00 -12.15 -33.41
C LEU A 559 18.38 -10.67 -33.20
N ALA A 560 19.05 -10.06 -34.18
CA ALA A 560 19.43 -8.65 -34.14
C ALA A 560 18.22 -7.71 -34.07
N GLU A 561 17.23 -7.93 -34.93
CA GLU A 561 16.01 -7.13 -35.00
C GLU A 561 15.15 -7.34 -33.73
N LEU A 562 15.07 -8.56 -33.24
CA LEU A 562 14.40 -8.88 -31.98
C LEU A 562 15.04 -8.16 -30.80
N ALA A 563 16.37 -8.18 -30.71
CA ALA A 563 17.10 -7.46 -29.66
C ALA A 563 16.87 -5.94 -29.74
N GLN A 564 16.84 -5.38 -30.95
CA GLN A 564 16.57 -3.96 -31.18
C GLN A 564 15.14 -3.57 -30.79
N LEU A 565 14.13 -4.35 -31.19
CA LEU A 565 12.72 -4.13 -30.83
C LEU A 565 12.47 -4.23 -29.32
N LEU A 566 13.23 -5.08 -28.63
CA LEU A 566 13.19 -5.23 -27.18
C LEU A 566 14.08 -4.22 -26.44
N ASN A 567 14.90 -3.44 -27.17
CA ASN A 567 15.90 -2.52 -26.63
C ASN A 567 16.88 -3.19 -25.66
N VAL A 568 17.43 -4.34 -26.08
CA VAL A 568 18.41 -5.14 -25.34
C VAL A 568 19.58 -5.57 -26.23
N GLU A 569 20.67 -6.07 -25.63
CA GLU A 569 21.77 -6.68 -26.40
C GLU A 569 21.41 -8.07 -26.95
N GLN A 570 21.94 -8.45 -28.12
CA GLN A 570 21.62 -9.75 -28.75
C GLN A 570 21.91 -10.96 -27.86
N ARG A 571 23.00 -10.90 -27.07
CA ARG A 571 23.43 -12.00 -26.19
C ARG A 571 22.46 -12.31 -25.05
N VAL A 572 21.53 -11.40 -24.72
CA VAL A 572 20.59 -11.61 -23.61
C VAL A 572 19.23 -12.14 -24.06
N VAL A 573 18.99 -12.28 -25.37
CA VAL A 573 17.75 -12.81 -25.92
C VAL A 573 17.78 -14.34 -25.88
N ASN A 574 16.81 -14.97 -25.19
CA ASN A 574 16.69 -16.43 -25.18
C ASN A 574 15.88 -16.90 -26.41
N PRO A 575 16.50 -17.58 -27.38
CA PRO A 575 15.85 -17.89 -28.66
C PRO A 575 14.81 -19.01 -28.58
N ASN A 576 14.78 -19.75 -27.46
CA ASN A 576 13.88 -20.89 -27.24
C ASN A 576 12.61 -20.50 -26.47
N LYS A 577 12.46 -19.24 -26.07
CA LYS A 577 11.23 -18.75 -25.46
C LYS A 577 10.25 -18.23 -26.51
N PRO A 578 8.94 -18.34 -26.26
CA PRO A 578 7.95 -17.71 -27.13
C PRO A 578 8.18 -16.21 -27.25
N LEU A 579 7.99 -15.65 -28.45
CA LEU A 579 8.25 -14.23 -28.75
C LEU A 579 7.47 -13.30 -27.80
N GLN A 580 6.23 -13.67 -27.46
CA GLN A 580 5.36 -12.93 -26.56
C GLN A 580 5.86 -12.95 -25.10
N GLU A 581 6.51 -14.04 -24.68
CA GLU A 581 7.16 -14.14 -23.37
C GLU A 581 8.47 -13.35 -23.29
N LEU A 582 9.08 -13.06 -24.45
CA LEU A 582 10.23 -12.15 -24.56
C LEU A 582 9.80 -10.67 -24.48
N GLY A 583 8.50 -10.38 -24.38
CA GLY A 583 7.98 -9.02 -24.28
C GLY A 583 7.51 -8.42 -25.61
N MET A 584 7.43 -9.23 -26.69
CA MET A 584 6.87 -8.78 -27.96
C MET A 584 5.34 -8.64 -27.88
N ASP A 585 4.85 -7.40 -27.94
CA ASP A 585 3.43 -7.12 -28.08
C ASP A 585 2.97 -7.21 -29.54
N SER A 586 1.65 -7.10 -29.80
CA SER A 586 1.11 -7.19 -31.16
C SER A 586 1.66 -6.14 -32.12
N MET A 587 2.06 -4.97 -31.62
CA MET A 587 2.64 -3.91 -32.42
C MET A 587 4.09 -4.22 -32.78
N ALA A 588 4.87 -4.72 -31.82
CA ALA A 588 6.24 -5.16 -32.05
C ALA A 588 6.29 -6.39 -32.97
N LEU A 589 5.34 -7.33 -32.84
CA LEU A 589 5.18 -8.45 -33.79
C LEU A 589 4.81 -7.94 -35.20
N THR A 590 3.92 -6.95 -35.31
CA THR A 590 3.62 -6.32 -36.61
C THR A 590 4.84 -5.63 -37.21
N GLN A 591 5.67 -4.98 -36.37
CA GLN A 591 6.93 -4.36 -36.82
C GLN A 591 7.92 -5.41 -37.30
N LEU A 592 8.12 -6.49 -36.54
CA LEU A 592 8.95 -7.62 -36.94
C LEU A 592 8.46 -8.25 -38.25
N GLN A 593 7.14 -8.41 -38.42
CA GLN A 593 6.53 -8.84 -39.68
C GLN A 593 6.92 -7.94 -40.85
N GLY A 594 6.80 -6.62 -40.66
CA GLY A 594 7.17 -5.62 -41.65
C GLY A 594 8.65 -5.67 -42.03
N ILE A 595 9.53 -5.81 -41.04
CA ILE A 595 10.99 -5.94 -41.23
C ILE A 595 11.33 -7.17 -42.05
N ILE A 596 10.76 -8.33 -41.70
CA ILE A 596 10.99 -9.60 -42.42
C ILE A 596 10.49 -9.51 -43.86
N THR A 597 9.26 -8.99 -44.04
CA THR A 597 8.66 -8.84 -45.37
C THR A 597 9.44 -7.86 -46.24
N GLN A 598 9.91 -6.74 -45.68
CA GLN A 598 10.71 -5.77 -46.41
C GLN A 598 12.09 -6.33 -46.80
N LYS A 599 12.77 -7.02 -45.87
CA LYS A 599 14.13 -7.53 -46.13
C LYS A 599 14.14 -8.71 -47.09
N TYR A 600 13.33 -9.73 -46.82
CA TYR A 600 13.41 -11.00 -47.54
C TYR A 600 12.36 -11.14 -48.64
N GLN A 601 11.48 -10.15 -48.83
CA GLN A 601 10.41 -10.18 -49.82
C GLN A 601 9.51 -11.42 -49.66
N VAL A 602 9.25 -11.81 -48.42
CA VAL A 602 8.39 -12.95 -48.05
C VAL A 602 7.17 -12.49 -47.26
N GLN A 603 6.06 -13.23 -47.36
CA GLN A 603 4.92 -13.06 -46.48
C GLN A 603 5.07 -13.96 -45.26
N VAL A 604 5.09 -13.36 -44.06
CA VAL A 604 5.06 -14.12 -42.81
C VAL A 604 3.60 -14.44 -42.45
N PRO A 605 3.19 -15.72 -42.36
CA PRO A 605 1.82 -16.06 -41.98
C PRO A 605 1.49 -15.59 -40.57
N GLU A 606 0.33 -14.94 -40.38
CA GLU A 606 -0.10 -14.45 -39.06
C GLU A 606 -0.22 -15.60 -38.04
N GLU A 607 -0.70 -16.77 -38.48
CA GLU A 607 -0.83 -17.97 -37.65
C GLU A 607 0.52 -18.48 -37.11
N VAL A 608 1.62 -18.14 -37.78
CA VAL A 608 2.98 -18.48 -37.34
C VAL A 608 3.51 -17.41 -36.41
N LEU A 609 3.36 -16.13 -36.77
CA LEU A 609 3.97 -15.04 -35.99
C LEU A 609 3.24 -14.74 -34.67
N TYR A 610 1.92 -14.91 -34.63
CA TYR A 610 1.09 -14.57 -33.47
C TYR A 610 0.77 -15.77 -32.57
N ASN A 611 1.25 -16.96 -32.89
CA ASN A 611 1.05 -18.14 -32.05
C ASN A 611 1.83 -18.02 -30.74
N GLU A 612 1.17 -18.36 -29.62
CA GLU A 612 1.70 -18.27 -28.25
C GLU A 612 2.91 -19.18 -28.00
N THR A 613 3.19 -20.15 -28.88
CA THR A 613 4.35 -21.05 -28.76
C THR A 613 5.49 -20.73 -29.74
N THR A 614 5.33 -19.70 -30.58
CA THR A 614 6.35 -19.38 -31.59
C THR A 614 7.58 -18.79 -30.94
N THR A 615 8.72 -19.46 -31.14
CA THR A 615 10.05 -19.02 -30.71
C THR A 615 10.82 -18.43 -31.90
N LEU A 616 11.97 -17.81 -31.63
CA LEU A 616 12.86 -17.35 -32.70
C LEU A 616 13.31 -18.51 -33.60
N ALA A 617 13.62 -19.65 -32.99
CA ALA A 617 14.03 -20.86 -33.70
C ALA A 617 12.90 -21.42 -34.59
N SER A 618 11.66 -21.50 -34.08
CA SER A 618 10.53 -22.00 -34.87
C SER A 618 10.11 -21.05 -35.98
N LEU A 619 10.23 -19.74 -35.76
CA LEU A 619 10.00 -18.73 -36.79
C LEU A 619 11.06 -18.84 -37.90
N ASN A 620 12.34 -18.97 -37.54
CA ASN A 620 13.43 -19.15 -38.50
C ASN A 620 13.26 -20.43 -39.35
N ALA A 621 12.96 -21.56 -38.70
CA ALA A 621 12.72 -22.83 -39.38
C ALA A 621 11.55 -22.74 -40.37
N THR A 622 10.45 -22.10 -39.96
CA THR A 622 9.27 -21.92 -40.82
C THR A 622 9.59 -21.03 -42.02
N LEU A 623 10.31 -19.93 -41.81
CA LEU A 623 10.71 -19.01 -42.88
C LEU A 623 11.76 -19.61 -43.82
N CYS A 624 12.58 -20.56 -43.37
CA CYS A 624 13.58 -21.24 -44.19
C CYS A 624 13.08 -22.56 -44.82
N GLY A 625 11.81 -22.93 -44.63
CA GLY A 625 11.18 -24.07 -45.28
C GLY A 625 11.46 -25.43 -44.62
N ASP A 626 11.87 -25.45 -43.35
CA ASP A 626 12.19 -26.68 -42.62
C ASP A 626 10.95 -27.19 -41.85
N THR A 627 10.25 -28.19 -42.40
CA THR A 627 8.95 -28.67 -41.88
C THR A 627 9.04 -29.72 -40.76
N ASN A 628 10.18 -29.85 -40.08
CA ASN A 628 10.41 -30.84 -39.01
C ASN A 628 10.35 -30.26 -37.58
N ALA A 629 9.41 -29.35 -37.30
CA ALA A 629 8.98 -29.01 -35.94
C ALA A 629 7.62 -29.69 -35.64
N PRO A 630 7.37 -30.20 -34.41
CA PRO A 630 6.25 -31.12 -34.16
C PRO A 630 4.90 -30.44 -34.37
N ALA A 631 4.16 -30.93 -35.36
CA ALA A 631 2.79 -30.54 -35.65
C ALA A 631 1.84 -30.97 -34.50
N ALA A 632 0.92 -30.05 -34.18
CA ALA A 632 -0.14 -30.19 -33.20
C ALA A 632 -0.90 -31.53 -33.32
N THR A 633 -1.14 -32.17 -32.18
CA THR A 633 -2.03 -33.33 -32.05
C THR A 633 -3.47 -32.92 -32.35
N GLY A 634 -3.91 -33.19 -33.59
CA GLY A 634 -5.30 -33.04 -34.01
C GLY A 634 -6.23 -34.04 -33.32
N GLY A 635 -7.14 -33.53 -32.49
CA GLY A 635 -8.29 -34.27 -31.98
C GLY A 635 -9.38 -34.40 -33.05
N GLN A 636 -9.74 -35.64 -33.38
CA GLN A 636 -10.74 -36.02 -34.37
C GLN A 636 -12.12 -35.39 -34.13
N GLN A 637 -12.66 -34.74 -35.17
CA GLN A 637 -14.09 -34.51 -35.34
C GLN A 637 -14.81 -35.83 -35.66
N ARG A 638 -15.79 -36.20 -34.84
CA ARG A 638 -16.89 -37.10 -35.23
C ARG A 638 -18.14 -36.26 -35.48
N ASN A 639 -18.57 -36.23 -36.73
CA ASN A 639 -19.92 -35.79 -37.13
C ASN A 639 -20.95 -36.82 -36.68
N LEU A 640 -22.04 -36.37 -36.05
CA LEU A 640 -23.36 -36.99 -36.17
C LEU A 640 -24.45 -35.90 -36.13
N ILE A 641 -25.46 -36.14 -36.94
CA ILE A 641 -26.47 -35.24 -37.51
C ILE A 641 -27.80 -35.36 -36.73
N ASP A 642 -28.61 -34.30 -36.82
CA ASP A 642 -30.07 -34.18 -36.63
C ASP A 642 -30.74 -34.14 -35.24
N GLY A 643 -31.71 -33.21 -35.13
CA GLY A 643 -32.93 -33.46 -34.34
C GLY A 643 -33.51 -32.33 -33.49
N ASN A 644 -34.12 -31.33 -34.13
CA ASN A 644 -35.44 -30.72 -33.83
C ASN A 644 -35.92 -30.46 -32.37
N GLY A 645 -36.42 -29.24 -32.09
CA GLY A 645 -37.58 -29.06 -31.17
C GLY A 645 -37.53 -27.96 -30.09
N GLY A 646 -38.02 -26.76 -30.45
CA GLY A 646 -38.96 -25.91 -29.69
C GLY A 646 -38.83 -25.63 -28.17
N GLY A 647 -38.90 -24.33 -27.81
CA GLY A 647 -39.46 -23.92 -26.50
C GLY A 647 -39.03 -22.55 -25.97
N LYS A 648 -39.84 -21.51 -26.22
CA LYS A 648 -39.80 -20.22 -25.50
C LYS A 648 -40.29 -20.36 -24.05
N LYS A 649 -39.65 -19.72 -23.07
CA LYS A 649 -40.23 -18.79 -22.04
C LYS A 649 -39.21 -18.35 -20.95
N PRO A 650 -39.48 -17.29 -20.16
CA PRO A 650 -38.54 -16.22 -19.86
C PRO A 650 -37.78 -16.37 -18.53
N LYS A 651 -36.62 -15.70 -18.45
CA LYS A 651 -35.88 -15.47 -17.19
C LYS A 651 -36.66 -14.49 -16.31
N LEU A 652 -37.12 -15.00 -15.16
CA LEU A 652 -37.55 -14.20 -14.03
C LEU A 652 -36.33 -13.52 -13.40
N PHE A 653 -36.40 -12.20 -13.29
CA PHE A 653 -35.60 -11.39 -12.39
C PHE A 653 -35.87 -11.81 -10.94
N CYS A 654 -34.81 -12.12 -10.20
CA CYS A 654 -34.80 -11.95 -8.75
C CYS A 654 -33.45 -11.33 -8.38
N GLY A 655 -33.51 -10.08 -7.92
CA GLY A 655 -32.34 -9.33 -7.49
C GLY A 655 -31.75 -9.93 -6.23
N CYS A 656 -30.46 -10.22 -6.26
CA CYS A 656 -29.66 -10.46 -5.07
C CYS A 656 -28.71 -9.30 -4.89
N ILE A 657 -28.98 -8.54 -3.84
CA ILE A 657 -28.06 -7.64 -3.15
C ILE A 657 -26.81 -8.45 -2.76
N ALA A 658 -25.62 -8.03 -3.18
CA ALA A 658 -24.34 -8.55 -2.71
C ALA A 658 -23.33 -7.38 -2.74
N CYS A 659 -22.96 -6.82 -1.58
CA CYS A 659 -21.96 -7.30 -0.61
C CYS A 659 -20.53 -7.12 -1.13
#